data_AF-A0A9D0XPS4-F1
#
_entry.id   AF-A0A9D0XPS4-F1
#
_cell.length_a   1.000
_cell.length_b   1.000
_cell.length_c   1.000
_cell.angle_alpha   90.00
_cell.angle_beta   90.00
_cell.angle_gamma   90.00
#
_symmetry.space_group_name_H-M   'P 1'
#
loop_
_entity.id
_entity.type
_entity.pdbx_description
1 polymer ?
#
loop_
_entity_poly.entity_id
_entity_poly.type
_entity_poly.pdbx_seq_one_letter_code
_entity_poly.pdbx_strand_id
1 'polypeptide(L)'
;PGPSLHRPAPLHRLERVATPPVPPPPGPGRHRRDAGVGDRRPGLLPRPRLRPPARLRRRRCAGADLPTGPRLLGGRGAADPSPGVRPGTDGRGTRRDGPGDPPLGGAGGDRRKLRPLRPVVRQGGDKGGATGHLPRPGPLPHLVLEARSGHPRRGAHPGGPRGRGPQQAAAGRWALRPGDRGAAGGDRQRGQPHPAGDHRVAETDRHGGAATPHLSDRLPAGRGGRTDRIRPDQGAGRPASHPPLGLPGPDGPGLHRLRPRDRSGRHAGDPGGRPAGGRRLSHVPVVARGEHRGRTDHPLRGSAIGDVPPVRGDVPLGDGRAATGARRPGGTPPERRDSADRGNLAVNERRVRWLLCLIVLLYLGLGVAYSVVNPLFESPDEALNYANVRYLVEHRRLPVLQPGEPTKAHHPPLYYVLGALLTFWVPNEHFDAIVERVNPFWAYHLWEPGVDNKSLYLHDPTLESFPYQDAALGVHLIRWLSLLMGVGTVLLVYATAREVIAAVYGNRGSRLAPALALGAAALVAFNPMFLYISGSVHDDPLANLVSAAMLYVAARILTRGATTERAVGLGVLMGLGILTKLTCLLVMPTAGLVLLYRPLADRGRAGWRKAVRLGGAAVGLALLIGGWWFVRNWLLYGEPTAMVRQTGVWGVRENAPDIAAAVRELGFLYNSLWGIFGYGQIPFPRPVYDLARLVGLVALGGLVLLGVRHRSGRSAHNGSLVVLGVLATAPAVALAVNFARMTISAAADFGRYLFVTLAVLAPLYVLGLAEWFSLRRRAALPAAVALGTAALAIYGLVGVLAPAYAPPPRYASPDDVAPQYPADVAYPGLARLIGYDVAPAPLYPGDVLRVTFYWEVLDQPDEDYVFFVQVFGRGGVKLGGRDTHPGLGRYPTSRWRPGEVIADTVPVPLPEGAAAPTALRLDVGFYLFDGPRLATEDGRETVSLGPVRLAAREPTSPVGIPLNVRLGEGVRLVTWKPTWSGPVHPGDTLRFTLYWACDAPPGRSFNVFVHLAGGEGPPLAQGDGPPMGGDYPTHLWDVGDVVADPREVVLPADLPPGRYELLVGLYSLETGERLPAFDAQGTRLPNDAVPLSDVEIKP
;
A
#
# COMPACT_ATOMS: atom_id res chain seq x y z
N PRO A 1 22.29 8.39 -7.25
CA PRO A 1 21.89 7.67 -8.50
C PRO A 1 20.70 6.74 -8.23
N GLY A 2 19.49 7.14 -8.66
CA GLY A 2 18.27 6.36 -8.44
C GLY A 2 18.20 5.10 -9.32
N PRO A 3 17.59 4.00 -8.85
CA PRO A 3 17.40 2.80 -9.65
C PRO A 3 16.23 2.97 -10.63
N SER A 4 16.53 3.00 -11.92
CA SER A 4 15.51 2.81 -12.97
C SER A 4 15.02 1.37 -12.96
N LEU A 5 13.76 1.17 -12.58
CA LEU A 5 13.05 -0.11 -12.64
C LEU A 5 11.73 0.11 -13.40
N HIS A 6 11.38 -0.85 -14.26
CA HIS A 6 10.25 -0.69 -15.17
C HIS A 6 8.92 -0.63 -14.42
N ARG A 7 8.01 0.22 -14.91
CA ARG A 7 6.61 0.23 -14.50
C ARG A 7 6.00 -1.16 -14.80
N PRO A 8 5.20 -1.76 -13.91
CA PRO A 8 4.24 -2.76 -14.36
C PRO A 8 3.28 -2.09 -15.34
N ALA A 9 2.97 -2.74 -16.46
CA ALA A 9 1.97 -2.23 -17.39
C ALA A 9 0.57 -2.29 -16.73
N PRO A 10 -0.24 -1.22 -16.77
CA PRO A 10 -1.63 -1.31 -16.36
C PRO A 10 -2.40 -2.26 -17.30
N LEU A 11 -3.42 -2.93 -16.78
CA LEU A 11 -4.36 -3.74 -17.56
C LEU A 11 -5.35 -2.84 -18.33
N HIS A 12 -4.84 -2.04 -19.27
CA HIS A 12 -5.69 -1.33 -20.23
C HIS A 12 -6.27 -2.31 -21.26
N ARG A 13 -7.58 -2.20 -21.52
CA ARG A 13 -8.23 -2.88 -22.65
C ARG A 13 -7.53 -2.51 -23.96
N LEU A 14 -7.11 -3.51 -24.72
CA LEU A 14 -6.73 -3.33 -26.13
C LEU A 14 -7.96 -3.36 -27.02
N GLU A 15 -8.79 -2.32 -26.94
CA GLU A 15 -9.80 -2.09 -27.97
C GLU A 15 -9.13 -1.54 -29.24
N ARG A 16 -8.90 -2.44 -30.20
CA ARG A 16 -8.63 -2.07 -31.60
C ARG A 16 -9.61 -2.79 -32.50
N VAL A 17 -10.48 -2.01 -33.14
CA VAL A 17 -11.39 -2.48 -34.18
C VAL A 17 -10.58 -3.08 -35.33
N ALA A 18 -10.79 -4.37 -35.59
CA ALA A 18 -10.24 -5.07 -36.74
C ALA A 18 -11.40 -5.68 -37.55
N THR A 19 -11.60 -5.19 -38.78
CA THR A 19 -12.59 -5.75 -39.70
C THR A 19 -12.25 -7.21 -40.04
N PRO A 20 -13.22 -8.14 -40.03
CA PRO A 20 -12.95 -9.56 -40.28
C PRO A 20 -12.52 -9.81 -41.73
N PRO A 21 -11.58 -10.74 -41.98
CA PRO A 21 -11.18 -11.13 -43.33
C PRO A 21 -12.27 -11.95 -44.04
N VAL A 22 -12.42 -11.72 -45.34
CA VAL A 22 -13.35 -12.47 -46.20
C VAL A 22 -12.84 -13.92 -46.40
N PRO A 23 -13.68 -14.96 -46.23
CA PRO A 23 -13.27 -16.34 -46.47
C PRO A 23 -13.09 -16.63 -47.98
N PRO A 24 -12.14 -17.50 -48.37
CA PRO A 24 -11.95 -17.88 -49.77
C PRO A 24 -13.10 -18.77 -50.29
N PRO A 25 -13.38 -18.76 -51.62
CA PRO A 25 -14.45 -19.55 -52.21
C PRO A 25 -14.13 -21.07 -52.22
N PRO A 26 -15.15 -21.94 -52.13
CA PRO A 26 -14.94 -23.39 -52.13
C PRO A 26 -14.62 -23.93 -53.53
N GLY A 27 -13.56 -24.75 -53.62
CA GLY A 27 -13.26 -25.54 -54.83
C GLY A 27 -14.18 -26.77 -54.98
N PRO A 28 -14.38 -27.28 -56.21
CA PRO A 28 -15.31 -28.38 -56.48
C PRO A 28 -14.80 -29.74 -55.97
N GLY A 29 -15.70 -30.52 -55.37
CA GLY A 29 -15.38 -31.83 -54.78
C GLY A 29 -15.42 -33.02 -55.76
N ARG A 30 -15.24 -34.24 -55.24
CA ARG A 30 -15.48 -35.51 -55.94
C ARG A 30 -16.20 -36.53 -55.05
N HIS A 31 -16.97 -37.43 -55.68
CA HIS A 31 -17.90 -38.37 -55.05
C HIS A 31 -17.28 -39.67 -54.53
N ARG A 32 -18.03 -40.33 -53.63
CA ARG A 32 -18.32 -41.80 -53.49
C ARG A 32 -18.19 -42.27 -52.02
N ARG A 33 -19.08 -43.11 -51.46
CA ARG A 33 -20.38 -43.62 -51.94
C ARG A 33 -21.22 -44.25 -50.80
N ASP A 34 -22.54 -44.25 -51.02
CA ASP A 34 -23.58 -45.23 -50.61
C ASP A 34 -24.00 -45.46 -49.14
N ALA A 35 -25.32 -45.70 -48.99
CA ALA A 35 -26.12 -46.24 -47.88
C ALA A 35 -26.20 -45.46 -46.52
N GLY A 36 -27.39 -45.09 -46.00
CA GLY A 36 -28.74 -45.07 -46.60
C GLY A 36 -29.90 -45.13 -45.58
N VAL A 37 -30.97 -44.36 -45.84
CA VAL A 37 -32.35 -44.45 -45.26
C VAL A 37 -32.49 -44.24 -43.72
N GLY A 38 -33.40 -43.41 -43.20
CA GLY A 38 -34.27 -42.43 -43.87
C GLY A 38 -35.34 -41.78 -42.97
N ASP A 39 -35.46 -40.45 -43.07
CA ASP A 39 -36.66 -39.60 -42.91
C ASP A 39 -37.42 -39.48 -41.54
N ARG A 40 -38.15 -38.37 -41.41
CA ARG A 40 -39.27 -38.03 -40.47
C ARG A 40 -39.00 -37.61 -39.02
N ARG A 41 -38.89 -36.28 -38.87
CA ARG A 41 -39.64 -35.49 -37.86
C ARG A 41 -41.15 -35.49 -38.21
N PRO A 42 -42.12 -35.07 -37.35
CA PRO A 42 -42.00 -34.22 -36.17
C PRO A 42 -42.56 -34.83 -34.86
N GLY A 43 -42.56 -34.06 -33.77
CA GLY A 43 -43.04 -34.48 -32.44
C GLY A 43 -44.10 -33.56 -31.82
N LEU A 44 -44.57 -33.91 -30.63
CA LEU A 44 -45.47 -33.12 -29.78
C LEU A 44 -45.35 -33.56 -28.30
N LEU A 45 -45.73 -32.69 -27.36
CA LEU A 45 -45.84 -33.02 -25.92
C LEU A 45 -47.13 -33.82 -25.65
N PRO A 46 -47.15 -34.68 -24.61
CA PRO A 46 -47.92 -34.28 -23.41
C PRO A 46 -47.38 -34.77 -22.05
N ARG A 47 -47.87 -34.14 -20.97
CA ARG A 47 -47.94 -34.64 -19.58
C ARG A 47 -49.31 -35.35 -19.39
N PRO A 48 -49.53 -36.37 -18.52
CA PRO A 48 -49.59 -36.11 -17.05
C PRO A 48 -49.35 -37.28 -16.04
N ARG A 49 -49.15 -36.87 -14.77
CA ARG A 49 -49.58 -37.48 -13.46
C ARG A 49 -49.46 -39.00 -13.19
N LEU A 50 -48.87 -39.32 -12.02
CA LEU A 50 -49.34 -40.39 -11.11
C LEU A 50 -49.03 -40.07 -9.62
N ARG A 51 -49.82 -40.62 -8.69
CA ARG A 51 -49.82 -40.44 -7.20
C ARG A 51 -50.89 -41.39 -6.61
N PRO A 52 -50.92 -41.70 -5.29
CA PRO A 52 -49.87 -42.07 -4.33
C PRO A 52 -50.12 -43.53 -3.82
N PRO A 53 -49.72 -43.92 -2.58
CA PRO A 53 -50.70 -43.92 -1.48
C PRO A 53 -50.14 -43.46 -0.10
N ALA A 54 -51.00 -43.39 0.94
CA ALA A 54 -50.63 -43.00 2.31
C ALA A 54 -51.60 -43.54 3.39
N ARG A 55 -51.12 -43.79 4.63
CA ARG A 55 -51.86 -43.94 5.93
C ARG A 55 -50.90 -43.59 7.11
N LEU A 56 -51.20 -42.75 8.12
CA LEU A 56 -52.23 -42.71 9.21
C LEU A 56 -51.83 -43.60 10.45
N ARG A 57 -52.08 -43.26 11.74
CA ARG A 57 -52.96 -42.22 12.35
C ARG A 57 -52.66 -41.82 13.84
N ARG A 58 -53.16 -40.63 14.21
CA ARG A 58 -53.35 -39.93 15.52
C ARG A 58 -53.77 -40.72 16.80
N ARG A 59 -53.52 -40.08 17.95
CA ARG A 59 -54.44 -39.61 19.06
C ARG A 59 -53.65 -38.57 19.91
N ARG A 60 -54.12 -37.71 20.83
CA ARG A 60 -55.40 -37.23 21.48
C ARG A 60 -55.05 -35.81 22.08
N CYS A 61 -55.89 -34.89 22.62
CA CYS A 61 -57.35 -34.61 22.66
C CYS A 61 -57.57 -33.15 23.20
N ALA A 62 -58.66 -32.46 22.80
CA ALA A 62 -59.27 -31.25 23.43
C ALA A 62 -58.45 -29.92 23.46
N GLY A 63 -59.08 -28.73 23.43
CA GLY A 63 -60.50 -28.41 23.17
C GLY A 63 -60.92 -26.98 23.62
N ALA A 64 -62.15 -26.59 23.29
CA ALA A 64 -62.79 -25.27 23.42
C ALA A 64 -62.64 -24.38 22.17
N ASP A 65 -63.77 -23.82 21.70
CA ASP A 65 -64.04 -23.67 20.27
C ASP A 65 -65.10 -22.57 19.94
N LEU A 66 -64.94 -21.88 18.79
CA LEU A 66 -66.02 -21.37 17.88
C LEU A 66 -66.80 -20.03 18.20
N PRO A 67 -67.57 -19.43 17.23
CA PRO A 67 -67.67 -17.96 17.06
C PRO A 67 -69.09 -17.38 16.72
N THR A 68 -69.14 -16.26 15.96
CA THR A 68 -70.20 -15.73 15.03
C THR A 68 -71.40 -14.84 15.47
N GLY A 69 -71.48 -13.61 14.87
CA GLY A 69 -72.71 -12.84 14.52
C GLY A 69 -73.35 -11.92 15.60
N PRO A 70 -74.42 -11.13 15.30
CA PRO A 70 -74.95 -10.68 13.99
C PRO A 70 -75.48 -9.19 13.91
N ARG A 71 -75.88 -8.75 12.69
CA ARG A 71 -76.83 -7.66 12.27
C ARG A 71 -77.33 -6.49 13.19
N LEU A 72 -77.12 -5.26 12.67
CA LEU A 72 -78.08 -4.11 12.48
C LEU A 72 -78.63 -3.23 13.65
N LEU A 73 -79.00 -1.98 13.28
CA LEU A 73 -79.67 -0.86 14.02
C LEU A 73 -78.80 -0.07 15.05
N GLY A 74 -78.95 1.26 15.24
CA GLY A 74 -79.64 2.29 14.42
C GLY A 74 -79.91 3.66 15.13
N GLY A 75 -79.63 4.79 14.45
CA GLY A 75 -80.01 6.18 14.85
C GLY A 75 -78.98 6.94 15.73
N ARG A 76 -78.91 8.28 15.82
CA ARG A 76 -79.60 9.44 15.16
C ARG A 76 -78.58 10.63 15.13
N GLY A 77 -78.68 11.69 14.31
CA GLY A 77 -79.59 12.03 13.18
C GLY A 77 -79.34 13.47 12.64
N ALA A 78 -79.99 13.81 11.52
CA ALA A 78 -80.59 15.12 11.11
C ALA A 78 -79.71 16.41 11.03
N ALA A 79 -79.87 17.36 10.09
CA ALA A 79 -80.77 17.55 8.93
C ALA A 79 -80.03 18.39 7.84
N ASP A 80 -80.12 18.16 6.51
CA ASP A 80 -81.19 18.55 5.52
C ASP A 80 -81.05 20.03 5.02
N PRO A 81 -81.53 20.48 3.82
CA PRO A 81 -81.93 19.85 2.52
C PRO A 81 -80.97 20.31 1.35
N SER A 82 -81.18 20.34 0.02
CA SER A 82 -82.19 19.88 -0.98
C SER A 82 -81.54 19.75 -2.41
N PRO A 83 -82.17 19.14 -3.46
CA PRO A 83 -81.52 18.86 -4.78
C PRO A 83 -82.27 19.32 -6.07
N GLY A 84 -81.65 19.12 -7.25
CA GLY A 84 -82.30 19.15 -8.59
C GLY A 84 -81.35 18.96 -9.80
N VAL A 85 -81.78 18.79 -11.07
CA VAL A 85 -82.57 17.68 -11.66
C VAL A 85 -82.51 17.66 -13.23
N ARG A 86 -81.98 16.57 -13.83
CA ARG A 86 -82.22 16.04 -15.21
C ARG A 86 -81.86 16.94 -16.47
N PRO A 87 -82.36 16.73 -17.73
CA PRO A 87 -81.48 16.19 -18.83
C PRO A 87 -81.65 16.71 -20.30
N GLY A 88 -80.83 16.22 -21.24
CA GLY A 88 -81.08 16.23 -22.72
C GLY A 88 -80.61 17.49 -23.49
N THR A 89 -80.48 17.53 -24.83
CA THR A 89 -80.58 16.53 -25.94
C THR A 89 -79.66 16.91 -27.13
N ASP A 90 -79.69 16.11 -28.22
CA ASP A 90 -79.18 16.40 -29.59
C ASP A 90 -77.64 16.40 -29.85
N GLY A 91 -77.12 16.03 -31.03
CA GLY A 91 -77.74 15.34 -32.18
C GLY A 91 -76.94 15.40 -33.50
N ARG A 92 -76.87 14.29 -34.26
CA ARG A 92 -76.26 14.15 -35.63
C ARG A 92 -74.71 14.25 -35.69
N GLY A 93 -73.99 13.82 -36.74
CA GLY A 93 -74.35 12.96 -37.89
C GLY A 93 -73.33 12.93 -39.05
N THR A 94 -72.68 11.78 -39.29
CA THR A 94 -72.13 11.25 -40.58
C THR A 94 -71.20 12.06 -41.53
N ARG A 95 -69.96 11.54 -41.68
CA ARG A 95 -69.17 11.26 -42.92
C ARG A 95 -69.06 12.27 -44.10
N ARG A 96 -67.77 12.50 -44.44
CA ARG A 96 -67.10 12.48 -45.78
C ARG A 96 -67.01 13.74 -46.68
N ASP A 97 -65.83 13.80 -47.31
CA ASP A 97 -65.41 14.39 -48.61
C ASP A 97 -65.47 15.92 -48.82
N GLY A 98 -64.50 16.46 -49.61
CA GLY A 98 -64.43 17.87 -50.07
C GLY A 98 -65.10 18.08 -51.44
N PRO A 99 -64.90 19.21 -52.20
CA PRO A 99 -63.65 19.99 -52.33
C PRO A 99 -63.81 21.54 -52.54
N GLY A 100 -62.70 22.24 -52.87
CA GLY A 100 -62.66 23.28 -53.93
C GLY A 100 -62.91 24.78 -53.64
N ASP A 101 -61.81 25.56 -53.59
CA ASP A 101 -61.48 26.87 -54.25
C ASP A 101 -62.53 27.90 -54.74
N PRO A 102 -62.18 29.22 -54.88
CA PRO A 102 -60.99 29.97 -54.40
C PRO A 102 -61.41 31.13 -53.44
N PRO A 103 -61.50 32.47 -53.72
CA PRO A 103 -60.96 33.39 -54.76
C PRO A 103 -60.04 34.56 -54.24
N LEU A 104 -59.47 35.28 -55.22
CA LEU A 104 -58.92 36.67 -55.32
C LEU A 104 -58.92 37.64 -54.09
N GLY A 105 -57.89 38.50 -53.89
CA GLY A 105 -56.56 38.55 -54.55
C GLY A 105 -55.76 39.87 -54.42
N GLY A 106 -54.41 39.75 -54.34
CA GLY A 106 -53.38 40.77 -54.68
C GLY A 106 -53.00 41.80 -53.60
N ALA A 107 -51.78 42.38 -53.55
CA ALA A 107 -50.44 42.08 -54.12
C ALA A 107 -49.42 43.00 -53.39
N GLY A 108 -48.09 42.82 -53.30
CA GLY A 108 -47.06 41.83 -53.68
C GLY A 108 -45.71 42.34 -53.08
N GLY A 109 -44.51 41.75 -53.14
CA GLY A 109 -43.91 40.51 -53.67
C GLY A 109 -42.39 40.55 -53.36
N ASP A 110 -41.52 39.57 -53.63
CA ASP A 110 -41.72 38.17 -54.04
C ASP A 110 -40.51 37.28 -53.56
N ARG A 111 -40.37 36.04 -54.06
CA ARG A 111 -39.79 34.90 -53.32
C ARG A 111 -38.31 34.51 -53.56
N ARG A 112 -37.77 33.92 -52.47
CA ARG A 112 -36.87 32.74 -52.37
C ARG A 112 -36.96 31.73 -53.54
N LYS A 113 -35.88 30.96 -53.85
CA LYS A 113 -35.79 29.46 -53.70
C LYS A 113 -34.62 28.72 -54.42
N LEU A 114 -33.97 27.81 -53.67
CA LEU A 114 -33.62 26.39 -53.97
C LEU A 114 -32.53 25.93 -54.99
N ARG A 115 -31.93 24.77 -54.61
CA ARG A 115 -31.22 23.71 -55.38
C ARG A 115 -29.79 24.01 -55.90
N PRO A 116 -28.97 22.94 -56.02
CA PRO A 116 -28.71 22.35 -57.35
C PRO A 116 -28.84 20.80 -57.39
N LEU A 117 -28.75 20.21 -58.59
CA LEU A 117 -28.82 18.75 -58.81
C LEU A 117 -28.16 18.34 -60.15
N ARG A 118 -26.97 17.67 -60.12
CA ARG A 118 -26.37 16.85 -61.22
C ARG A 118 -26.02 17.59 -62.56
N PRO A 119 -25.47 16.93 -63.62
CA PRO A 119 -24.57 15.75 -63.77
C PRO A 119 -23.37 16.02 -64.76
N VAL A 120 -22.91 14.98 -65.50
CA VAL A 120 -21.97 14.94 -66.67
C VAL A 120 -20.47 14.92 -66.32
N VAL A 121 -19.54 14.03 -66.76
CA VAL A 121 -19.42 12.88 -67.73
C VAL A 121 -18.64 13.17 -69.05
N ARG A 122 -17.47 12.50 -69.21
CA ARG A 122 -16.62 12.33 -70.44
C ARG A 122 -15.91 13.60 -70.98
N GLN A 123 -14.80 13.54 -71.77
CA GLN A 123 -13.74 12.52 -72.01
C GLN A 123 -12.60 13.12 -72.89
N GLY A 124 -11.33 12.74 -72.65
CA GLY A 124 -10.17 13.04 -73.53
C GLY A 124 -9.51 14.43 -73.34
N GLY A 125 -8.29 14.68 -73.83
CA GLY A 125 -7.33 13.77 -74.47
C GLY A 125 -5.99 14.44 -74.86
N ASP A 126 -4.90 13.68 -74.69
CA ASP A 126 -3.56 13.74 -75.30
C ASP A 126 -2.75 15.07 -75.52
N LYS A 127 -1.56 15.09 -74.88
CA LYS A 127 -0.21 15.51 -75.36
C LYS A 127 0.00 16.81 -76.19
N GLY A 128 0.93 17.63 -75.69
CA GLY A 128 2.19 17.90 -76.44
C GLY A 128 2.61 19.36 -76.64
N GLY A 129 3.92 19.57 -76.81
CA GLY A 129 4.54 20.86 -77.20
C GLY A 129 5.37 21.53 -76.10
N ALA A 130 6.62 21.90 -76.40
CA ALA A 130 7.51 22.60 -75.47
C ALA A 130 8.42 23.61 -76.20
N THR A 131 8.48 24.84 -75.67
CA THR A 131 9.45 25.94 -75.88
C THR A 131 9.13 27.02 -74.82
N GLY A 132 10.05 27.85 -74.32
CA GLY A 132 11.50 27.93 -74.48
C GLY A 132 12.09 29.10 -73.66
N HIS A 133 13.37 29.40 -73.86
CA HIS A 133 14.14 30.59 -73.44
C HIS A 133 14.77 30.71 -72.02
N LEU A 134 16.00 31.25 -72.08
CA LEU A 134 16.92 31.81 -71.08
C LEU A 134 16.53 33.28 -70.73
N PRO A 135 17.23 34.04 -69.85
CA PRO A 135 18.49 33.78 -69.13
C PRO A 135 18.49 34.08 -67.61
N ARG A 136 19.68 33.98 -66.97
CA ARG A 136 20.05 34.60 -65.67
C ARG A 136 21.28 35.50 -65.89
N PRO A 137 21.54 36.51 -65.03
CA PRO A 137 22.69 36.34 -64.11
C PRO A 137 22.63 37.09 -62.74
N GLY A 138 22.97 36.38 -61.66
CA GLY A 138 23.60 36.90 -60.42
C GLY A 138 22.85 37.92 -59.53
N PRO A 139 23.47 38.40 -58.43
CA PRO A 139 24.72 37.92 -57.82
C PRO A 139 24.61 37.44 -56.34
N LEU A 140 25.69 36.81 -55.89
CA LEU A 140 26.05 36.42 -54.51
C LEU A 140 26.80 37.60 -53.81
N PRO A 141 27.17 37.60 -52.50
CA PRO A 141 28.32 36.79 -52.01
C PRO A 141 28.34 36.48 -50.46
N HIS A 142 29.34 35.84 -49.82
CA HIS A 142 30.67 35.29 -50.19
C HIS A 142 30.97 33.94 -49.48
N LEU A 143 31.53 32.96 -50.24
CA LEU A 143 32.63 31.98 -49.96
C LEU A 143 32.77 31.23 -48.59
N VAL A 144 33.47 30.08 -48.45
CA VAL A 144 34.62 29.47 -49.19
C VAL A 144 34.51 27.91 -49.27
N LEU A 145 34.77 27.30 -50.46
CA LEU A 145 35.22 25.90 -50.84
C LEU A 145 34.78 24.64 -50.03
N GLU A 146 34.74 23.40 -50.59
CA GLU A 146 34.02 22.73 -51.71
C GLU A 146 33.85 21.22 -51.23
N ALA A 147 33.60 20.10 -51.94
CA ALA A 147 33.57 19.76 -53.37
C ALA A 147 32.65 18.57 -53.75
N ARG A 148 32.40 18.48 -55.07
CA ARG A 148 32.14 17.31 -55.97
C ARG A 148 32.07 15.89 -55.36
N SER A 149 30.98 15.09 -55.47
CA SER A 149 30.24 14.53 -56.65
C SER A 149 30.87 13.24 -57.27
N GLY A 150 30.13 12.18 -57.67
CA GLY A 150 28.66 12.02 -57.72
C GLY A 150 28.14 10.62 -58.16
N HIS A 151 26.85 10.59 -58.54
CA HIS A 151 25.94 9.47 -58.91
C HIS A 151 26.27 8.67 -60.21
N PRO A 152 25.49 7.61 -60.64
CA PRO A 152 24.58 6.65 -59.92
C PRO A 152 24.53 5.17 -60.48
N ARG A 153 23.55 4.38 -59.98
CA ARG A 153 22.77 3.26 -60.61
C ARG A 153 23.30 1.80 -60.65
N ARG A 154 22.37 0.89 -60.25
CA ARG A 154 22.08 -0.51 -60.71
C ARG A 154 23.23 -1.52 -60.88
N GLY A 155 23.15 -2.65 -60.17
CA GLY A 155 23.90 -3.88 -60.47
C GLY A 155 23.54 -5.04 -59.54
N ALA A 156 23.63 -6.29 -60.01
CA ALA A 156 23.28 -7.49 -59.26
C ALA A 156 24.49 -8.19 -58.58
N HIS A 157 24.20 -9.28 -57.87
CA HIS A 157 25.08 -10.38 -57.43
C HIS A 157 26.17 -10.83 -58.44
N PRO A 158 27.17 -11.68 -58.04
CA PRO A 158 27.42 -12.28 -56.72
C PRO A 158 28.88 -12.13 -56.21
N GLY A 159 29.16 -12.74 -55.04
CA GLY A 159 30.46 -12.69 -54.37
C GLY A 159 31.58 -13.56 -54.97
N GLY A 160 32.75 -13.54 -54.32
CA GLY A 160 33.85 -14.44 -54.67
C GLY A 160 35.21 -13.98 -54.16
N PRO A 161 36.20 -14.88 -54.01
CA PRO A 161 37.25 -14.68 -53.00
C PRO A 161 38.70 -14.86 -53.50
N ARG A 162 39.65 -14.58 -52.58
CA ARG A 162 41.13 -14.75 -52.71
C ARG A 162 41.79 -13.67 -53.60
N GLY A 163 43.03 -13.22 -53.37
CA GLY A 163 43.93 -13.43 -52.23
C GLY A 163 45.29 -14.04 -52.58
N ARG A 164 46.30 -13.19 -52.80
CA ARG A 164 47.77 -13.42 -52.67
C ARG A 164 48.53 -12.10 -52.94
N GLY A 165 49.67 -11.88 -52.27
CA GLY A 165 50.58 -10.74 -52.51
C GLY A 165 51.73 -11.12 -53.46
N PRO A 166 53.00 -10.67 -53.28
CA PRO A 166 53.59 -9.96 -52.12
C PRO A 166 54.58 -8.82 -52.52
N GLN A 167 55.65 -8.63 -51.72
CA GLN A 167 56.76 -7.63 -51.80
C GLN A 167 56.46 -6.29 -51.10
N GLN A 168 57.41 -5.61 -50.43
CA GLN A 168 58.88 -5.79 -50.38
C GLN A 168 59.48 -5.33 -49.01
N ALA A 169 60.50 -6.05 -48.48
CA ALA A 169 61.43 -5.71 -47.37
C ALA A 169 60.87 -5.35 -45.95
N ALA A 170 61.49 -5.66 -44.79
CA ALA A 170 62.56 -6.58 -44.35
C ALA A 170 62.66 -6.54 -42.78
N ALA A 171 63.13 -7.53 -42.00
CA ALA A 171 63.32 -8.98 -42.23
C ALA A 171 63.43 -9.89 -40.96
N GLY A 172 63.58 -9.42 -39.71
CA GLY A 172 63.77 -10.33 -38.54
C GLY A 172 63.95 -9.69 -37.15
N ARG A 173 64.06 -10.43 -36.03
CA ARG A 173 64.01 -11.91 -35.82
C ARG A 173 63.45 -12.31 -34.42
N TRP A 174 62.70 -13.42 -34.38
CA TRP A 174 62.71 -14.51 -33.37
C TRP A 174 62.43 -14.25 -31.86
N ALA A 175 61.21 -14.62 -31.45
CA ALA A 175 60.90 -15.70 -30.48
C ALA A 175 61.02 -15.54 -28.93
N LEU A 176 60.19 -16.37 -28.26
CA LEU A 176 60.28 -16.93 -26.89
C LEU A 176 59.87 -16.12 -25.63
N ARG A 177 59.19 -16.84 -24.71
CA ARG A 177 59.17 -16.66 -23.23
C ARG A 177 60.53 -17.12 -22.67
N PRO A 178 60.99 -16.77 -21.43
CA PRO A 178 60.20 -16.44 -20.22
C PRO A 178 60.84 -15.37 -19.31
N GLY A 179 60.45 -15.31 -18.02
CA GLY A 179 61.44 -15.20 -16.92
C GLY A 179 61.36 -14.00 -15.97
N ASP A 180 61.02 -14.28 -14.71
CA ASP A 180 61.67 -13.84 -13.46
C ASP A 180 62.45 -12.51 -13.34
N ARG A 181 62.08 -11.74 -12.29
CA ARG A 181 62.91 -10.84 -11.43
C ARG A 181 63.52 -9.59 -12.12
N GLY A 182 63.66 -8.43 -11.46
CA GLY A 182 63.30 -8.02 -10.09
C GLY A 182 64.30 -6.99 -9.53
N ALA A 183 63.83 -6.05 -8.69
CA ALA A 183 64.60 -4.97 -8.02
C ALA A 183 65.25 -3.91 -8.95
N ALA A 184 65.83 -2.78 -8.47
CA ALA A 184 65.42 -1.78 -7.45
C ALA A 184 66.47 -0.62 -7.42
N GLY A 185 66.08 0.60 -7.00
CA GLY A 185 66.99 1.75 -6.76
C GLY A 185 67.42 2.53 -8.01
N GLY A 186 67.87 3.79 -7.97
CA GLY A 186 67.98 4.80 -6.88
C GLY A 186 67.77 6.23 -7.47
N ASP A 187 67.49 7.29 -6.70
CA ASP A 187 68.45 8.13 -5.92
C ASP A 187 69.72 8.54 -6.72
N ARG A 188 70.19 9.83 -6.78
CA ARG A 188 69.80 11.06 -6.06
C ARG A 188 70.45 12.37 -6.61
N GLN A 189 69.78 13.52 -6.35
CA GLN A 189 70.32 14.88 -6.01
C GLN A 189 71.09 15.82 -7.00
N ARG A 190 70.62 17.09 -7.03
CA ARG A 190 71.31 18.41 -7.25
C ARG A 190 71.90 18.71 -8.65
N GLY A 191 71.78 19.92 -9.24
CA GLY A 191 71.19 21.18 -8.74
C GLY A 191 70.87 22.23 -9.85
N GLN A 192 70.45 23.44 -9.43
CA GLN A 192 69.90 24.60 -10.19
C GLN A 192 70.85 25.26 -11.24
N PRO A 193 70.38 26.16 -12.17
CA PRO A 193 69.30 27.17 -12.01
C PRO A 193 68.27 27.39 -13.17
N HIS A 194 67.49 28.46 -13.03
CA HIS A 194 66.29 28.95 -13.77
C HIS A 194 66.60 29.72 -15.10
N PRO A 195 65.63 30.24 -15.93
CA PRO A 195 64.25 30.71 -15.62
C PRO A 195 63.06 30.24 -16.53
N ALA A 196 61.85 30.76 -16.23
CA ALA A 196 60.48 30.51 -16.76
C ALA A 196 60.28 30.37 -18.30
N GLY A 197 59.18 29.80 -18.85
CA GLY A 197 57.89 29.26 -18.33
C GLY A 197 56.78 29.37 -19.43
N ASP A 198 55.54 28.86 -19.35
CA ASP A 198 54.85 27.92 -18.43
C ASP A 198 53.52 27.37 -19.07
N HIS A 199 52.89 26.31 -18.53
CA HIS A 199 51.68 25.59 -19.06
C HIS A 199 50.87 24.90 -17.93
N ARG A 200 49.51 24.87 -17.86
CA ARG A 200 48.43 24.32 -18.73
C ARG A 200 48.01 22.85 -18.38
N VAL A 201 46.71 22.52 -18.52
CA VAL A 201 46.04 21.17 -18.56
C VAL A 201 45.35 20.70 -17.25
N ALA A 202 44.40 19.75 -17.39
CA ALA A 202 43.34 19.36 -16.45
C ALA A 202 43.45 17.91 -15.91
N GLU A 203 42.42 17.40 -15.22
CA GLU A 203 42.49 16.29 -14.25
C GLU A 203 41.45 15.17 -14.45
N THR A 204 41.83 13.91 -14.17
CA THR A 204 40.97 12.74 -13.93
C THR A 204 41.72 11.67 -13.11
N ASP A 205 41.13 11.08 -12.05
CA ASP A 205 40.77 9.63 -11.90
C ASP A 205 40.36 9.28 -10.43
N ARG A 206 40.34 7.98 -10.03
CA ARG A 206 39.64 7.41 -8.86
C ARG A 206 40.49 6.96 -7.65
N HIS A 207 39.78 6.73 -6.53
CA HIS A 207 40.03 5.75 -5.43
C HIS A 207 41.16 5.98 -4.37
N GLY A 208 40.75 6.39 -3.15
CA GLY A 208 40.55 5.43 -2.02
C GLY A 208 41.62 5.20 -0.93
N GLY A 209 41.25 5.48 0.34
CA GLY A 209 41.55 4.59 1.50
C GLY A 209 42.41 5.12 2.68
N ALA A 210 41.94 4.83 3.92
CA ALA A 210 42.70 4.77 5.21
C ALA A 210 43.33 6.09 5.76
N ALA A 211 43.66 6.27 7.06
CA ALA A 211 43.19 5.68 8.33
C ALA A 211 43.62 6.57 9.54
N THR A 212 43.22 6.20 10.77
CA THR A 212 43.43 6.94 12.05
C THR A 212 44.86 6.90 12.64
N PRO A 213 45.27 7.92 13.42
CA PRO A 213 46.27 7.83 14.49
C PRO A 213 45.67 7.95 15.92
N HIS A 214 46.44 7.58 16.94
CA HIS A 214 46.05 7.57 18.37
C HIS A 214 47.30 7.58 19.28
N LEU A 215 47.24 8.16 20.49
CA LEU A 215 48.21 7.99 21.62
C LEU A 215 49.62 8.64 21.42
N SER A 216 50.41 9.07 22.42
CA SER A 216 50.40 8.95 23.91
C SER A 216 51.01 10.17 24.65
N ASP A 217 50.98 10.14 26.00
CA ASP A 217 52.00 10.66 26.96
C ASP A 217 52.16 12.18 27.28
N ARG A 218 52.67 12.62 28.46
CA ARG A 218 52.46 12.17 29.88
C ARG A 218 53.11 13.15 30.91
N LEU A 219 52.30 13.69 31.85
CA LEU A 219 52.70 14.18 33.20
C LEU A 219 53.67 15.42 33.26
N PRO A 220 54.12 15.95 34.44
CA PRO A 220 53.29 16.80 35.32
C PRO A 220 54.00 18.05 35.95
N ALA A 221 53.24 18.80 36.80
CA ALA A 221 53.68 19.86 37.75
C ALA A 221 54.13 21.23 37.16
N GLY A 222 54.08 22.37 37.89
CA GLY A 222 53.39 22.65 39.16
C GLY A 222 53.77 23.99 39.86
N ARG A 223 52.79 24.60 40.57
CA ARG A 223 52.85 25.78 41.49
C ARG A 223 53.10 27.21 40.94
N GLY A 224 52.31 28.15 41.48
CA GLY A 224 52.57 29.62 41.52
C GLY A 224 51.54 30.48 40.74
N GLY A 225 50.91 31.53 41.28
CA GLY A 225 50.69 31.92 42.70
C GLY A 225 50.46 33.43 42.94
N ARG A 226 49.57 33.78 43.91
CA ARG A 226 49.42 35.09 44.62
C ARG A 226 48.87 36.32 43.82
N THR A 227 48.34 37.42 44.40
CA THR A 227 47.51 37.79 45.61
C THR A 227 47.21 39.31 45.54
N ASP A 228 46.17 39.96 46.11
CA ASP A 228 44.92 39.55 46.78
C ASP A 228 43.86 40.72 46.68
N ARG A 229 42.71 40.54 47.34
CA ARG A 229 41.55 41.44 47.61
C ARG A 229 41.78 42.92 48.03
N ILE A 230 40.69 43.73 48.02
CA ILE A 230 39.99 44.30 49.21
C ILE A 230 38.62 45.00 48.84
N ARG A 231 37.79 45.33 49.85
CA ARG A 231 36.38 45.90 49.84
C ARG A 231 36.37 47.40 50.30
N PRO A 232 35.26 48.18 50.53
CA PRO A 232 33.83 47.84 50.79
C PRO A 232 32.73 48.80 50.20
N ASP A 233 31.43 48.59 50.58
CA ASP A 233 30.34 49.55 50.95
C ASP A 233 29.99 50.86 50.14
N GLN A 234 28.75 51.40 50.04
CA GLN A 234 27.41 51.14 50.64
C GLN A 234 26.23 51.42 49.65
N GLY A 235 25.05 50.81 49.90
CA GLY A 235 23.69 51.37 49.67
C GLY A 235 23.16 51.67 48.24
N ALA A 236 21.85 51.63 47.93
CA ALA A 236 20.69 51.04 48.62
C ALA A 236 19.51 50.83 47.62
N GLY A 237 18.75 49.73 47.72
CA GLY A 237 17.56 49.50 46.89
C GLY A 237 17.01 48.06 46.98
N ARG A 238 15.67 47.91 47.03
CA ARG A 238 14.90 46.64 47.07
C ARG A 238 13.95 46.57 45.85
N PRO A 239 13.28 45.43 45.51
CA PRO A 239 13.28 44.10 46.15
C PRO A 239 13.58 42.92 45.17
N ALA A 240 13.49 41.68 45.67
CA ALA A 240 13.39 40.43 44.88
C ALA A 240 11.90 40.12 44.54
N SER A 241 11.44 39.04 43.89
CA SER A 241 12.02 37.77 43.39
C SER A 241 11.04 37.11 42.39
N HIS A 242 11.43 36.01 41.72
CA HIS A 242 10.60 35.23 40.79
C HIS A 242 9.18 34.83 41.28
N PRO A 243 8.20 34.77 40.37
CA PRO A 243 7.11 33.80 40.39
C PRO A 243 7.20 32.75 39.23
N PRO A 244 6.62 31.54 39.39
CA PRO A 244 6.55 30.51 38.35
C PRO A 244 5.27 30.60 37.49
N LEU A 245 5.18 29.74 36.47
CA LEU A 245 4.01 29.57 35.59
C LEU A 245 2.73 29.20 36.35
N GLY A 246 1.60 29.80 35.95
CA GLY A 246 0.24 29.45 36.36
C GLY A 246 -0.69 29.34 35.15
N LEU A 247 -1.66 28.43 35.22
CA LEU A 247 -2.68 28.21 34.19
C LEU A 247 -3.84 29.20 34.35
N PRO A 248 -4.33 29.83 33.27
CA PRO A 248 -5.63 30.51 33.29
C PRO A 248 -6.78 29.52 33.03
N GLY A 249 -7.86 29.65 33.80
CA GLY A 249 -9.18 29.13 33.44
C GLY A 249 -9.98 30.17 32.64
N PRO A 250 -11.12 29.81 32.04
CA PRO A 250 -11.93 30.74 31.24
C PRO A 250 -12.83 31.62 32.11
N ASP A 251 -12.77 32.94 31.87
CA ASP A 251 -13.79 33.89 32.32
C ASP A 251 -14.95 33.97 31.32
N GLY A 252 -16.13 34.34 31.81
CA GLY A 252 -17.30 34.65 30.98
C GLY A 252 -18.33 35.51 31.72
N PRO A 253 -19.01 36.45 31.05
CA PRO A 253 -20.17 37.16 31.58
C PRO A 253 -21.46 36.80 30.81
N GLY A 254 -22.58 36.41 31.43
CA GLY A 254 -22.91 36.12 32.83
C GLY A 254 -24.30 35.46 32.90
N LEU A 255 -25.42 36.11 33.26
CA LEU A 255 -25.67 37.35 34.03
C LEU A 255 -27.19 37.46 34.34
N HIS A 256 -27.71 37.02 35.49
CA HIS A 256 -29.02 37.53 36.01
C HIS A 256 -29.21 37.36 37.53
N ARG A 257 -30.06 38.21 38.13
CA ARG A 257 -30.33 38.30 39.58
C ARG A 257 -31.53 37.43 40.00
N LEU A 258 -31.55 36.91 41.24
CA LEU A 258 -32.44 37.40 42.33
C LEU A 258 -32.23 36.74 43.71
N ARG A 259 -32.95 37.26 44.72
CA ARG A 259 -32.91 37.03 46.19
C ARG A 259 -34.29 36.46 46.67
N PRO A 260 -34.57 36.18 47.96
CA PRO A 260 -33.78 35.57 49.07
C PRO A 260 -34.61 34.67 50.06
N ARG A 261 -33.98 34.30 51.21
CA ARG A 261 -34.54 34.19 52.60
C ARG A 261 -35.36 32.98 53.16
N ASP A 262 -34.83 32.51 54.30
CA ASP A 262 -35.44 32.24 55.64
C ASP A 262 -36.65 31.30 55.90
N ARG A 263 -36.32 30.14 56.51
CA ARG A 263 -36.77 29.63 57.83
C ARG A 263 -38.23 29.84 58.34
N SER A 264 -38.96 28.73 58.48
CA SER A 264 -39.54 28.20 59.75
C SER A 264 -40.29 26.87 59.49
N GLY A 265 -40.54 25.94 60.44
CA GLY A 265 -40.07 25.79 61.82
C GLY A 265 -40.86 24.70 62.61
N ARG A 266 -40.45 24.44 63.86
CA ARG A 266 -41.17 23.75 64.98
C ARG A 266 -41.34 22.21 65.03
N HIS A 267 -41.13 21.72 66.27
CA HIS A 267 -41.79 20.65 67.06
C HIS A 267 -43.14 20.06 66.59
N ALA A 268 -43.62 18.90 67.09
CA ALA A 268 -43.02 17.74 67.83
C ALA A 268 -44.11 16.64 68.01
N GLY A 269 -43.73 15.40 68.40
CA GLY A 269 -44.70 14.36 68.77
C GLY A 269 -44.06 13.01 69.19
N ASP A 270 -44.14 12.69 70.48
CA ASP A 270 -43.89 11.37 71.10
C ASP A 270 -45.21 10.51 70.98
N PRO A 271 -45.33 9.20 71.35
CA PRO A 271 -44.48 8.47 72.29
C PRO A 271 -44.20 6.96 72.12
N GLY A 272 -43.13 6.52 72.81
CA GLY A 272 -43.06 5.22 73.51
C GLY A 272 -42.39 4.03 72.81
N GLY A 273 -41.80 3.06 73.54
CA GLY A 273 -41.50 3.11 74.99
C GLY A 273 -41.03 1.79 75.64
N ARG A 274 -40.01 1.93 76.52
CA ARG A 274 -39.61 1.06 77.65
C ARG A 274 -39.02 -0.37 77.40
N PRO A 275 -38.36 -0.97 78.42
CA PRO A 275 -37.60 -2.23 78.29
C PRO A 275 -38.08 -3.37 79.24
N ALA A 276 -37.36 -4.51 79.14
CA ALA A 276 -37.28 -5.63 80.09
C ALA A 276 -38.48 -6.60 80.21
N GLY A 277 -38.15 -7.91 80.26
CA GLY A 277 -39.10 -9.03 80.39
C GLY A 277 -39.64 -9.56 79.05
N GLY A 278 -39.95 -10.86 78.89
CA GLY A 278 -39.68 -11.96 79.83
C GLY A 278 -40.37 -13.30 79.52
N ARG A 279 -39.74 -14.16 78.71
CA ARG A 279 -40.11 -15.58 78.41
C ARG A 279 -41.42 -15.82 77.62
N ARG A 280 -41.49 -17.05 77.06
CA ARG A 280 -42.62 -17.72 76.37
C ARG A 280 -42.99 -17.19 74.97
N LEU A 281 -42.69 -18.00 73.97
CA LEU A 281 -43.68 -18.76 73.16
C LEU A 281 -42.89 -19.88 72.44
N SER A 282 -42.41 -20.88 73.19
CA SER A 282 -43.04 -22.21 73.31
C SER A 282 -43.03 -23.00 72.00
N HIS A 283 -42.04 -23.87 71.76
CA HIS A 283 -41.91 -25.23 72.30
C HIS A 283 -43.13 -26.16 72.07
N VAL A 284 -42.87 -27.24 71.33
CA VAL A 284 -43.15 -28.65 71.69
C VAL A 284 -44.62 -29.07 71.83
N PRO A 285 -45.06 -29.93 70.89
CA PRO A 285 -45.29 -31.37 71.16
C PRO A 285 -44.19 -32.24 70.49
N VAL A 286 -43.76 -33.46 70.89
CA VAL A 286 -44.17 -34.45 71.93
C VAL A 286 -45.58 -35.02 71.73
N VAL A 287 -45.84 -36.32 71.53
CA VAL A 287 -45.03 -37.55 71.31
C VAL A 287 -46.02 -38.64 70.81
N ALA A 288 -45.56 -39.71 70.13
CA ALA A 288 -46.09 -41.10 70.17
C ALA A 288 -45.90 -41.88 68.83
N ARG A 289 -45.76 -43.23 68.80
CA ARG A 289 -45.12 -44.20 69.72
C ARG A 289 -45.02 -45.58 69.01
N GLY A 290 -44.02 -46.39 69.34
CA GLY A 290 -43.94 -47.82 69.00
C GLY A 290 -43.46 -48.16 67.57
N GLU A 291 -43.04 -49.40 67.26
CA GLU A 291 -42.63 -50.52 68.14
C GLU A 291 -41.80 -51.60 67.39
N HIS A 292 -41.10 -52.45 68.14
CA HIS A 292 -40.55 -53.80 67.80
C HIS A 292 -39.63 -54.11 66.58
N ARG A 293 -38.41 -54.58 66.95
CA ARG A 293 -37.68 -55.82 66.52
C ARG A 293 -37.18 -56.04 65.06
N GLY A 294 -35.85 -56.26 64.97
CA GLY A 294 -35.17 -57.16 64.02
C GLY A 294 -34.29 -56.48 62.95
N ARG A 295 -33.18 -57.07 62.45
CA ARG A 295 -32.42 -58.30 62.83
C ARG A 295 -31.05 -58.30 62.09
N THR A 296 -29.93 -58.70 62.74
CA THR A 296 -28.63 -59.25 62.16
C THR A 296 -27.86 -58.43 61.09
N ASP A 297 -26.52 -58.29 61.00
CA ASP A 297 -25.31 -58.75 61.75
C ASP A 297 -24.23 -57.62 61.64
N HIS A 298 -23.32 -57.30 62.60
CA HIS A 298 -22.26 -58.04 63.32
C HIS A 298 -20.96 -58.32 62.51
N PRO A 299 -19.75 -58.40 63.14
CA PRO A 299 -19.46 -58.50 64.58
C PRO A 299 -18.47 -57.46 65.19
N LEU A 300 -18.21 -57.63 66.50
CA LEU A 300 -17.16 -57.00 67.32
C LEU A 300 -16.01 -58.02 67.62
N ARG A 301 -15.06 -57.63 68.51
CA ARG A 301 -13.97 -58.42 69.15
C ARG A 301 -12.65 -58.54 68.36
N GLY A 302 -11.52 -58.81 69.01
CA GLY A 302 -11.28 -58.94 70.46
C GLY A 302 -9.84 -59.42 70.80
N SER A 303 -9.60 -59.72 72.08
CA SER A 303 -8.26 -59.91 72.66
C SER A 303 -7.88 -61.37 73.00
N ALA A 304 -6.57 -61.59 73.07
CA ALA A 304 -5.83 -62.47 74.01
C ALA A 304 -5.57 -63.97 73.70
N ILE A 305 -4.26 -64.29 73.65
CA ILE A 305 -3.53 -65.41 74.31
C ILE A 305 -3.69 -66.86 73.79
N GLY A 306 -2.55 -67.57 73.72
CA GLY A 306 -2.36 -69.00 73.36
C GLY A 306 -1.79 -69.19 71.93
N ASP A 307 -0.70 -69.92 71.67
CA ASP A 307 0.27 -70.64 72.53
C ASP A 307 1.70 -70.62 71.91
N VAL A 308 2.68 -71.35 72.48
CA VAL A 308 4.14 -71.15 72.27
C VAL A 308 4.82 -72.25 71.38
N PRO A 309 6.16 -72.47 71.31
CA PRO A 309 6.91 -72.57 70.03
C PRO A 309 7.37 -74.01 69.66
N PRO A 310 8.19 -74.22 68.59
CA PRO A 310 9.67 -74.26 68.76
C PRO A 310 10.52 -73.80 67.51
N VAL A 311 11.64 -73.05 67.62
CA VAL A 311 13.09 -73.42 67.76
C VAL A 311 13.91 -73.68 66.46
N ARG A 312 15.09 -73.01 66.35
CA ARG A 312 16.22 -73.17 65.36
C ARG A 312 15.88 -72.91 63.88
N GLY A 313 16.82 -72.60 62.97
CA GLY A 313 18.29 -72.39 63.00
C GLY A 313 18.72 -71.87 61.60
N ASP A 314 19.97 -71.57 61.22
CA ASP A 314 21.28 -71.44 61.91
C ASP A 314 22.20 -70.51 61.08
N VAL A 315 23.36 -70.12 61.63
CA VAL A 315 24.44 -69.39 60.93
C VAL A 315 25.63 -70.32 60.67
N PRO A 316 26.08 -70.49 59.40
CA PRO A 316 27.50 -70.22 59.04
C PRO A 316 27.64 -69.50 57.67
N LEU A 317 28.57 -68.57 57.40
CA LEU A 317 30.06 -68.61 57.36
C LEU A 317 30.68 -69.18 56.04
N GLY A 318 31.91 -68.74 55.71
CA GLY A 318 32.68 -69.05 54.48
C GLY A 318 32.77 -67.85 53.54
N ASP A 319 33.83 -67.00 53.52
CA ASP A 319 35.27 -67.20 53.23
C ASP A 319 35.58 -67.64 51.78
N GLY A 320 36.65 -67.18 51.09
CA GLY A 320 37.74 -66.25 51.46
C GLY A 320 37.78 -64.98 50.57
N ARG A 321 38.56 -63.92 50.85
CA ARG A 321 40.03 -63.79 51.06
C ARG A 321 40.87 -64.08 49.80
N ALA A 322 41.91 -63.31 49.44
CA ALA A 322 42.35 -61.98 49.92
C ALA A 322 43.48 -61.37 49.02
N ALA A 323 43.68 -60.05 49.14
CA ALA A 323 44.92 -59.28 48.83
C ALA A 323 45.38 -59.24 47.35
N THR A 324 46.28 -58.34 46.90
CA THR A 324 47.01 -57.19 47.51
C THR A 324 46.62 -55.88 46.79
N GLY A 325 46.66 -54.67 47.38
CA GLY A 325 47.84 -53.80 47.61
C GLY A 325 47.93 -52.68 46.54
N ALA A 326 48.27 -51.40 46.81
CA ALA A 326 48.54 -50.72 48.08
C ALA A 326 48.43 -49.16 47.99
N ARG A 327 48.13 -48.53 49.15
CA ARG A 327 48.48 -47.16 49.65
C ARG A 327 48.11 -45.84 48.90
N ARG A 328 47.70 -44.88 49.76
CA ARG A 328 47.53 -43.40 49.63
C ARG A 328 48.88 -42.68 49.39
N PRO A 329 48.99 -41.35 49.05
CA PRO A 329 48.09 -40.20 49.32
C PRO A 329 47.75 -39.34 48.08
N GLY A 330 47.06 -38.19 48.12
CA GLY A 330 46.35 -37.43 49.19
C GLY A 330 45.86 -36.06 48.67
N GLY A 331 45.10 -35.30 49.47
CA GLY A 331 44.64 -33.94 49.13
C GLY A 331 43.11 -33.78 49.02
N THR A 332 42.58 -32.66 49.51
CA THR A 332 41.13 -32.37 49.62
C THR A 332 40.59 -31.43 48.53
N PRO A 333 39.43 -31.72 47.94
CA PRO A 333 38.52 -30.72 47.37
C PRO A 333 37.53 -30.19 48.44
N PRO A 334 37.04 -28.95 48.35
CA PRO A 334 36.24 -28.31 49.40
C PRO A 334 34.77 -28.75 49.44
N GLU A 335 34.14 -28.58 50.62
CA GLU A 335 32.72 -28.87 50.85
C GLU A 335 31.74 -27.85 50.23
N ARG A 336 30.53 -28.35 49.93
CA ARG A 336 29.22 -27.67 50.00
C ARG A 336 29.12 -26.21 49.50
N ARG A 337 28.78 -26.03 48.22
CA ARG A 337 28.04 -24.83 47.78
C ARG A 337 27.11 -25.01 46.56
N ASP A 338 26.52 -26.20 46.39
CA ASP A 338 25.82 -26.55 45.13
C ASP A 338 24.49 -27.34 45.31
N SER A 339 23.85 -27.21 46.47
CA SER A 339 22.56 -27.86 46.79
C SER A 339 21.34 -26.91 46.73
N ALA A 340 21.54 -25.58 46.77
CA ALA A 340 20.46 -24.60 46.95
C ALA A 340 19.76 -24.13 45.65
N ASP A 341 20.48 -23.97 44.52
CA ASP A 341 19.92 -23.36 43.29
C ASP A 341 19.14 -24.35 42.38
N ARG A 342 18.77 -25.53 42.91
CA ARG A 342 18.21 -26.64 42.10
C ARG A 342 16.71 -26.54 41.81
N GLY A 343 15.98 -25.62 42.46
CA GLY A 343 14.51 -25.61 42.46
C GLY A 343 13.81 -24.96 41.25
N ASN A 344 14.39 -23.93 40.62
CA ASN A 344 13.59 -22.85 40.03
C ASN A 344 13.50 -22.81 38.48
N LEU A 345 13.77 -23.93 37.78
CA LEU A 345 13.87 -23.99 36.31
C LEU A 345 13.07 -25.14 35.65
N ALA A 346 12.04 -25.66 36.31
CA ALA A 346 11.07 -26.56 35.70
C ALA A 346 9.96 -25.74 35.01
N VAL A 347 9.99 -25.67 33.67
CA VAL A 347 8.94 -24.98 32.91
C VAL A 347 7.61 -25.73 33.05
N ASN A 348 6.63 -25.10 33.68
CA ASN A 348 5.32 -25.68 33.95
C ASN A 348 4.52 -25.89 32.64
N GLU A 349 4.37 -27.15 32.20
CA GLU A 349 3.61 -27.53 30.99
C GLU A 349 2.16 -27.03 31.00
N ARG A 350 1.50 -26.90 32.16
CA ARG A 350 0.16 -26.29 32.25
C ARG A 350 0.21 -24.81 31.84
N ARG A 351 1.22 -24.06 32.28
CA ARG A 351 1.44 -22.67 31.88
C ARG A 351 1.79 -22.56 30.39
N VAL A 352 2.59 -23.48 29.86
CA VAL A 352 2.92 -23.50 28.41
C VAL A 352 1.68 -23.74 27.56
N ARG A 353 0.79 -24.68 27.94
CA ARG A 353 -0.48 -24.91 27.24
C ARG A 353 -1.36 -23.66 27.27
N TRP A 354 -1.54 -23.02 28.41
CA TRP A 354 -2.28 -21.74 28.51
C TRP A 354 -1.69 -20.64 27.62
N LEU A 355 -0.37 -20.49 27.57
CA LEU A 355 0.29 -19.52 26.71
C LEU A 355 0.14 -19.86 25.21
N LEU A 356 0.14 -21.13 24.83
CA LEU A 356 -0.16 -21.55 23.45
C LEU A 356 -1.61 -21.26 23.07
N CYS A 357 -2.56 -21.54 23.96
CA CYS A 357 -3.96 -21.18 23.78
C CYS A 357 -4.14 -19.65 23.63
N LEU A 358 -3.42 -18.86 24.43
CA LEU A 358 -3.43 -17.39 24.31
C LEU A 358 -2.87 -16.92 22.97
N ILE A 359 -1.77 -17.52 22.47
CA ILE A 359 -1.24 -17.20 21.13
C ILE A 359 -2.28 -17.54 20.04
N VAL A 360 -2.97 -18.67 20.14
CA VAL A 360 -4.01 -19.07 19.17
C VAL A 360 -5.24 -18.15 19.24
N LEU A 361 -5.68 -17.74 20.43
CA LEU A 361 -6.80 -16.81 20.60
C LEU A 361 -6.47 -15.40 20.08
N LEU A 362 -5.25 -14.90 20.35
CA LEU A 362 -4.78 -13.63 19.81
C LEU A 362 -4.58 -13.70 18.29
N TYR A 363 -4.10 -14.82 17.75
CA TYR A 363 -4.04 -15.07 16.31
C TYR A 363 -5.42 -15.02 15.66
N LEU A 364 -6.42 -15.67 16.25
CA LEU A 364 -7.79 -15.64 15.74
C LEU A 364 -8.40 -14.23 15.84
N GLY A 365 -8.21 -13.52 16.94
CA GLY A 365 -8.67 -12.14 17.10
C GLY A 365 -8.05 -11.18 16.09
N LEU A 366 -6.72 -11.19 15.96
CA LEU A 366 -6.00 -10.40 14.95
C LEU A 366 -6.36 -10.84 13.53
N GLY A 367 -6.48 -12.15 13.28
CA GLY A 367 -6.81 -12.71 11.98
C GLY A 367 -8.21 -12.34 11.50
N VAL A 368 -9.21 -12.37 12.39
CA VAL A 368 -10.55 -11.85 12.09
C VAL A 368 -10.52 -10.34 11.88
N ALA A 369 -9.75 -9.58 12.68
CA ALA A 369 -9.62 -8.14 12.47
C ALA A 369 -8.97 -7.81 11.10
N TYR A 370 -7.89 -8.49 10.71
CA TYR A 370 -7.31 -8.43 9.36
C TYR A 370 -8.34 -8.83 8.27
N SER A 371 -9.14 -9.87 8.53
CA SER A 371 -10.17 -10.39 7.62
C SER A 371 -11.37 -9.46 7.41
N VAL A 372 -11.61 -8.52 8.34
CA VAL A 372 -12.68 -7.51 8.28
C VAL A 372 -12.16 -6.14 7.83
N VAL A 373 -10.92 -5.77 8.21
CA VAL A 373 -10.29 -4.50 7.83
C VAL A 373 -9.76 -4.51 6.40
N ASN A 374 -9.37 -5.67 5.86
CA ASN A 374 -9.07 -5.79 4.43
C ASN A 374 -10.39 -5.83 3.64
N PRO A 375 -10.66 -4.89 2.71
CA PRO A 375 -11.83 -4.93 1.84
C PRO A 375 -11.85 -6.21 0.98
N LEU A 376 -12.95 -6.48 0.28
CA LEU A 376 -13.04 -7.70 -0.51
C LEU A 376 -12.15 -7.60 -1.76
N PHE A 377 -11.46 -8.69 -2.09
CA PHE A 377 -10.65 -8.83 -3.30
C PHE A 377 -9.36 -7.98 -3.40
N GLU A 378 -9.11 -7.05 -2.48
CA GLU A 378 -7.83 -6.34 -2.34
C GLU A 378 -6.63 -7.25 -2.01
N SER A 379 -6.87 -8.47 -1.50
CA SER A 379 -5.78 -9.45 -1.36
C SER A 379 -5.36 -10.01 -2.72
N PRO A 380 -4.04 -10.19 -2.98
CA PRO A 380 -3.55 -10.78 -4.22
C PRO A 380 -4.28 -12.07 -4.62
N ASP A 381 -4.75 -12.08 -5.88
CA ASP A 381 -5.52 -13.15 -6.51
C ASP A 381 -6.85 -13.50 -5.83
N GLU A 382 -7.34 -12.75 -4.83
CA GLU A 382 -8.44 -13.20 -3.98
C GLU A 382 -9.76 -13.37 -4.77
N ALA A 383 -10.08 -12.44 -5.69
CA ALA A 383 -11.18 -12.60 -6.64
C ALA A 383 -11.05 -13.87 -7.48
N LEU A 384 -9.83 -14.20 -7.96
CA LEU A 384 -9.58 -15.39 -8.78
C LEU A 384 -9.68 -16.68 -7.96
N ASN A 385 -9.27 -16.64 -6.70
CA ASN A 385 -9.41 -17.76 -5.77
C ASN A 385 -10.89 -18.01 -5.43
N TYR A 386 -11.69 -16.95 -5.28
CA TYR A 386 -13.13 -17.04 -5.01
C TYR A 386 -13.94 -17.43 -6.26
N ALA A 387 -13.62 -16.90 -7.44
CA ALA A 387 -14.25 -17.28 -8.71
C ALA A 387 -14.10 -18.78 -9.00
N ASN A 388 -12.95 -19.38 -8.67
CA ASN A 388 -12.75 -20.84 -8.70
C ASN A 388 -13.73 -21.60 -7.77
N VAL A 389 -14.10 -21.03 -6.62
CA VAL A 389 -15.08 -21.62 -5.68
C VAL A 389 -16.51 -21.46 -6.21
N ARG A 390 -16.90 -20.25 -6.61
CA ARG A 390 -18.18 -19.95 -7.28
C ARG A 390 -18.44 -20.91 -8.43
N TYR A 391 -17.45 -21.09 -9.32
CA TYR A 391 -17.53 -22.02 -10.45
C TYR A 391 -17.83 -23.46 -10.01
N LEU A 392 -17.23 -23.95 -8.91
CA LEU A 392 -17.49 -25.30 -8.39
C LEU A 392 -18.90 -25.44 -7.81
N VAL A 393 -19.43 -24.40 -7.15
CA VAL A 393 -20.80 -24.38 -6.61
C VAL A 393 -21.83 -24.43 -7.75
N GLU A 394 -21.66 -23.56 -8.75
CA GLU A 394 -22.56 -23.41 -9.90
C GLU A 394 -22.48 -24.62 -10.86
N HIS A 395 -21.29 -24.91 -11.37
CA HIS A 395 -21.08 -25.83 -12.49
C HIS A 395 -20.78 -27.26 -12.06
N ARG A 396 -20.50 -27.49 -10.76
CA ARG A 396 -20.25 -28.81 -10.14
C ARG A 396 -19.17 -29.64 -10.84
N ARG A 397 -18.21 -28.98 -11.50
CA ARG A 397 -17.10 -29.56 -12.27
C ARG A 397 -15.84 -28.73 -12.10
N LEU A 398 -14.67 -29.37 -12.22
CA LEU A 398 -13.39 -28.68 -12.16
C LEU A 398 -13.23 -27.73 -13.37
N PRO A 399 -12.88 -26.44 -13.16
CA PRO A 399 -12.68 -25.48 -14.25
C PRO A 399 -11.48 -25.89 -15.14
N VAL A 400 -11.46 -25.41 -16.38
CA VAL A 400 -10.41 -25.69 -17.38
C VAL A 400 -9.81 -24.36 -17.82
N LEU A 401 -8.48 -24.28 -17.88
CA LEU A 401 -7.75 -23.07 -18.28
C LEU A 401 -7.92 -22.80 -19.78
N GLN A 402 -8.73 -21.79 -20.11
CA GLN A 402 -8.90 -21.31 -21.49
C GLN A 402 -7.78 -20.32 -21.87
N PRO A 403 -7.39 -20.22 -23.15
CA PRO A 403 -6.43 -19.22 -23.60
C PRO A 403 -6.99 -17.80 -23.42
N GLY A 404 -6.21 -16.89 -22.83
CA GLY A 404 -6.56 -15.48 -22.67
C GLY A 404 -7.40 -15.13 -21.43
N GLU A 405 -8.04 -16.10 -20.78
CA GLU A 405 -8.80 -15.85 -19.55
C GLU A 405 -7.89 -15.90 -18.30
N PRO A 406 -7.85 -14.84 -17.47
CA PRO A 406 -7.03 -14.81 -16.24
C PRO A 406 -7.68 -15.64 -15.12
N THR A 407 -7.65 -16.97 -15.26
CA THR A 407 -8.24 -17.90 -14.28
C THR A 407 -7.19 -18.65 -13.47
N LYS A 408 -7.60 -19.19 -12.31
CA LYS A 408 -6.80 -20.15 -11.53
C LYS A 408 -7.22 -21.61 -11.78
N ALA A 409 -7.75 -21.91 -12.95
CA ALA A 409 -8.25 -23.25 -13.32
C ALA A 409 -7.16 -24.35 -13.39
N HIS A 410 -5.89 -23.95 -13.33
CA HIS A 410 -4.70 -24.80 -13.24
C HIS A 410 -4.22 -25.08 -11.81
N HIS A 411 -4.78 -24.42 -10.79
CA HIS A 411 -4.44 -24.73 -9.40
C HIS A 411 -5.09 -26.05 -8.96
N PRO A 412 -4.41 -26.86 -8.13
CA PRO A 412 -4.99 -28.09 -7.58
C PRO A 412 -6.27 -27.85 -6.76
N PRO A 413 -7.20 -28.84 -6.70
CA PRO A 413 -8.60 -28.55 -6.39
C PRO A 413 -8.96 -28.49 -4.91
N LEU A 414 -8.13 -29.00 -3.99
CA LEU A 414 -8.57 -29.32 -2.62
C LEU A 414 -9.06 -28.09 -1.84
N TYR A 415 -8.35 -26.96 -1.94
CA TYR A 415 -8.76 -25.72 -1.28
C TYR A 415 -10.13 -25.23 -1.78
N TYR A 416 -10.31 -25.18 -3.10
CA TYR A 416 -11.54 -24.68 -3.72
C TYR A 416 -12.74 -25.62 -3.47
N VAL A 417 -12.51 -26.93 -3.41
CA VAL A 417 -13.54 -27.92 -3.03
C VAL A 417 -13.96 -27.74 -1.57
N LEU A 418 -13.03 -27.48 -0.64
CA LEU A 418 -13.38 -27.19 0.75
C LEU A 418 -14.16 -25.87 0.88
N GLY A 419 -13.79 -24.83 0.12
CA GLY A 419 -14.55 -23.58 0.04
C GLY A 419 -15.97 -23.79 -0.51
N ALA A 420 -16.12 -24.56 -1.59
CA ALA A 420 -17.43 -24.84 -2.20
C ALA A 420 -18.33 -25.68 -1.27
N LEU A 421 -17.77 -26.67 -0.57
CA LEU A 421 -18.51 -27.45 0.44
C LEU A 421 -18.94 -26.61 1.66
N LEU A 422 -18.27 -25.50 1.94
CA LEU A 422 -18.68 -24.54 2.99
C LEU A 422 -19.75 -23.55 2.50
N THR A 423 -19.75 -23.20 1.22
CA THR A 423 -20.52 -22.06 0.66
C THR A 423 -21.59 -22.42 -0.37
N PHE A 424 -21.84 -23.70 -0.67
CA PHE A 424 -22.82 -24.15 -1.68
C PHE A 424 -24.27 -23.66 -1.51
N TRP A 425 -24.61 -23.13 -0.34
CA TRP A 425 -25.92 -22.61 0.06
C TRP A 425 -26.00 -21.08 0.02
N VAL A 426 -24.88 -20.40 -0.25
CA VAL A 426 -24.78 -18.94 -0.31
C VAL A 426 -25.00 -18.48 -1.76
N PRO A 427 -25.80 -17.42 -2.02
CA PRO A 427 -25.87 -16.78 -3.33
C PRO A 427 -24.50 -16.27 -3.81
N ASN A 428 -24.38 -16.01 -5.11
CA ASN A 428 -23.20 -15.43 -5.75
C ASN A 428 -23.63 -14.39 -6.83
N GLU A 429 -24.71 -13.66 -6.57
CA GLU A 429 -25.37 -12.79 -7.55
C GLU A 429 -24.62 -11.45 -7.70
N HIS A 430 -24.19 -10.85 -6.59
CA HIS A 430 -23.48 -9.57 -6.59
C HIS A 430 -21.94 -9.69 -6.73
N PHE A 431 -21.38 -10.87 -7.04
CA PHE A 431 -19.92 -11.02 -7.20
C PHE A 431 -19.37 -10.11 -8.30
N ASP A 432 -20.00 -10.13 -9.47
CA ASP A 432 -19.52 -9.42 -10.67
C ASP A 432 -19.58 -7.89 -10.44
N ALA A 433 -20.65 -7.41 -9.78
CA ALA A 433 -20.82 -6.00 -9.40
C ALA A 433 -19.73 -5.45 -8.46
N ILE A 434 -19.03 -6.30 -7.69
CA ILE A 434 -17.88 -5.89 -6.87
C ILE A 434 -16.59 -5.88 -7.72
N VAL A 435 -16.34 -6.93 -8.51
CA VAL A 435 -15.06 -7.07 -9.25
C VAL A 435 -14.97 -6.26 -10.54
N GLU A 436 -16.09 -5.77 -11.08
CA GLU A 436 -16.11 -4.89 -12.27
C GLU A 436 -15.84 -3.42 -11.92
N ARG A 437 -16.06 -2.99 -10.67
CA ARG A 437 -15.80 -1.62 -10.18
C ARG A 437 -14.31 -1.36 -9.90
N VAL A 438 -13.47 -1.54 -10.92
CA VAL A 438 -12.02 -1.30 -10.84
C VAL A 438 -11.72 0.20 -10.88
N ASN A 439 -10.98 0.71 -9.89
CA ASN A 439 -10.52 2.09 -9.78
C ASN A 439 -9.37 2.35 -10.78
N PRO A 440 -9.54 3.14 -11.86
CA PRO A 440 -8.49 3.31 -12.86
C PRO A 440 -7.31 4.16 -12.35
N PHE A 441 -7.48 4.88 -11.23
CA PHE A 441 -6.48 5.80 -10.68
C PHE A 441 -5.60 5.19 -9.58
N TRP A 442 -5.80 3.90 -9.22
CA TRP A 442 -5.12 3.26 -8.09
C TRP A 442 -3.58 3.20 -8.23
N ALA A 443 -3.04 3.30 -9.44
CA ALA A 443 -1.63 3.08 -9.73
C ALA A 443 -0.64 4.16 -9.22
N TYR A 444 -1.10 5.10 -8.39
CA TYR A 444 -0.32 6.27 -7.95
C TYR A 444 0.54 5.98 -6.70
N HIS A 445 1.85 6.20 -6.79
CA HIS A 445 2.83 6.08 -5.69
C HIS A 445 2.67 4.77 -4.87
N LEU A 446 2.44 3.65 -5.56
CA LEU A 446 2.19 2.33 -4.99
C LEU A 446 3.29 1.90 -3.99
N TRP A 447 4.55 2.17 -4.31
CA TRP A 447 5.73 1.76 -3.54
C TRP A 447 6.01 2.61 -2.28
N GLU A 448 5.23 3.67 -2.03
CA GLU A 448 5.39 4.54 -0.86
C GLU A 448 4.39 4.19 0.26
N PRO A 449 4.84 4.12 1.54
CA PRO A 449 3.94 4.00 2.69
C PRO A 449 3.10 5.26 2.84
N GLY A 450 1.78 5.13 2.87
CA GLY A 450 0.88 6.27 3.07
C GLY A 450 -0.55 5.99 2.64
N VAL A 451 -1.43 6.94 2.96
CA VAL A 451 -2.87 6.93 2.66
C VAL A 451 -3.18 7.67 1.34
N ASP A 452 -2.41 7.35 0.30
CA ASP A 452 -2.77 7.74 -1.07
C ASP A 452 -3.77 6.71 -1.66
N ASN A 453 -4.02 6.72 -2.97
CA ASN A 453 -4.99 5.87 -3.64
C ASN A 453 -4.49 4.42 -3.71
N LYS A 454 -4.77 3.62 -2.67
CA LYS A 454 -4.34 2.22 -2.57
C LYS A 454 -5.41 1.20 -2.98
N SER A 455 -6.67 1.63 -3.14
CA SER A 455 -7.79 0.76 -3.53
C SER A 455 -7.76 0.42 -5.01
N LEU A 456 -7.59 -0.85 -5.36
CA LEU A 456 -7.83 -1.40 -6.69
C LEU A 456 -9.32 -1.38 -7.05
N TYR A 457 -10.22 -1.51 -6.07
CA TYR A 457 -11.68 -1.53 -6.28
C TYR A 457 -12.40 -0.35 -5.61
N LEU A 458 -13.51 0.10 -6.21
CA LEU A 458 -14.39 1.12 -5.64
C LEU A 458 -15.43 0.44 -4.74
N HIS A 459 -15.07 0.26 -3.48
CA HIS A 459 -15.82 -0.55 -2.51
C HIS A 459 -17.20 -0.02 -2.16
N ASP A 460 -18.19 -0.91 -2.09
CA ASP A 460 -19.58 -0.56 -1.79
C ASP A 460 -20.03 -1.13 -0.44
N PRO A 461 -20.29 -0.28 0.57
CA PRO A 461 -20.78 -0.73 1.87
C PRO A 461 -22.13 -1.48 1.82
N THR A 462 -22.97 -1.26 0.81
CA THR A 462 -24.27 -1.95 0.68
C THR A 462 -24.10 -3.42 0.29
N LEU A 463 -23.03 -3.75 -0.46
CA LEU A 463 -22.70 -5.11 -0.89
C LEU A 463 -21.71 -5.80 0.07
N GLU A 464 -20.78 -5.04 0.67
CA GLU A 464 -19.63 -5.58 1.41
C GLU A 464 -19.75 -5.54 2.94
N SER A 465 -20.65 -4.74 3.53
CA SER A 465 -20.68 -4.53 4.98
C SER A 465 -21.50 -5.57 5.77
N PHE A 466 -21.41 -5.49 7.10
CA PHE A 466 -22.15 -6.38 8.01
C PHE A 466 -23.59 -5.86 8.24
N PRO A 467 -24.63 -6.72 8.22
CA PRO A 467 -24.60 -8.18 8.14
C PRO A 467 -24.34 -8.70 6.73
N TYR A 468 -23.26 -9.48 6.58
CA TYR A 468 -22.81 -10.00 5.28
C TYR A 468 -23.86 -10.90 4.63
N GLN A 469 -24.06 -10.71 3.33
CA GLN A 469 -24.94 -11.49 2.47
C GLN A 469 -24.20 -11.91 1.19
N ASP A 470 -24.80 -12.80 0.40
CA ASP A 470 -24.33 -13.16 -0.96
C ASP A 470 -22.80 -13.46 -1.01
N ALA A 471 -22.11 -13.04 -2.06
CA ALA A 471 -20.68 -13.20 -2.27
C ALA A 471 -19.84 -12.70 -1.08
N ALA A 472 -20.26 -11.65 -0.37
CA ALA A 472 -19.53 -11.16 0.79
C ALA A 472 -19.57 -12.13 1.98
N LEU A 473 -20.73 -12.74 2.24
CA LEU A 473 -20.87 -13.83 3.21
C LEU A 473 -20.01 -15.04 2.82
N GLY A 474 -20.04 -15.41 1.53
CA GLY A 474 -19.22 -16.50 0.99
C GLY A 474 -17.73 -16.24 1.17
N VAL A 475 -17.26 -15.03 0.85
CA VAL A 475 -15.86 -14.60 1.05
C VAL A 475 -15.47 -14.69 2.52
N HIS A 476 -16.21 -14.08 3.44
CA HIS A 476 -15.85 -14.10 4.87
C HIS A 476 -15.86 -15.50 5.48
N LEU A 477 -16.80 -16.38 5.11
CA LEU A 477 -16.79 -17.78 5.55
C LEU A 477 -15.51 -18.52 5.13
N ILE A 478 -15.04 -18.30 3.90
CA ILE A 478 -13.82 -18.94 3.39
C ILE A 478 -12.56 -18.26 3.98
N ARG A 479 -12.57 -16.94 4.19
CA ARG A 479 -11.53 -16.22 4.95
C ARG A 479 -11.36 -16.84 6.35
N TRP A 480 -12.46 -17.16 7.04
CA TRP A 480 -12.39 -17.79 8.38
C TRP A 480 -11.98 -19.28 8.33
N LEU A 481 -12.31 -20.01 7.27
CA LEU A 481 -11.75 -21.34 7.00
C LEU A 481 -10.22 -21.29 6.85
N SER A 482 -9.70 -20.29 6.13
CA SER A 482 -8.25 -20.04 6.00
C SER A 482 -7.59 -19.72 7.35
N LEU A 483 -8.23 -18.93 8.22
CA LEU A 483 -7.75 -18.71 9.60
C LEU A 483 -7.67 -20.02 10.40
N LEU A 484 -8.67 -20.90 10.31
CA LEU A 484 -8.64 -22.21 10.98
C LEU A 484 -7.50 -23.10 10.46
N MET A 485 -7.18 -23.03 9.16
CA MET A 485 -6.00 -23.71 8.60
C MET A 485 -4.70 -23.14 9.18
N GLY A 486 -4.60 -21.81 9.31
CA GLY A 486 -3.46 -21.13 9.91
C GLY A 486 -3.26 -21.42 11.41
N VAL A 487 -4.34 -21.64 12.18
CA VAL A 487 -4.23 -22.19 13.56
C VAL A 487 -3.51 -23.54 13.53
N GLY A 488 -3.89 -24.42 12.60
CA GLY A 488 -3.21 -25.70 12.40
C GLY A 488 -1.74 -25.54 12.06
N THR A 489 -1.38 -24.60 11.18
CA THR A 489 0.02 -24.24 10.89
C THR A 489 0.78 -23.80 12.15
N VAL A 490 0.22 -22.90 12.96
CA VAL A 490 0.86 -22.40 14.20
C VAL A 490 1.09 -23.54 15.21
N LEU A 491 0.12 -24.44 15.36
CA LEU A 491 0.23 -25.62 16.24
C LEU A 491 1.29 -26.62 15.73
N LEU A 492 1.44 -26.79 14.42
CA LEU A 492 2.45 -27.66 13.81
C LEU A 492 3.85 -27.03 13.82
N VAL A 493 3.96 -25.71 13.71
CA VAL A 493 5.21 -24.96 13.94
C VAL A 493 5.65 -25.15 15.41
N TYR A 494 4.75 -24.98 16.37
CA TYR A 494 5.01 -25.27 17.79
C TYR A 494 5.47 -26.72 18.00
N ALA A 495 4.76 -27.69 17.42
CA ALA A 495 5.10 -29.11 17.57
C ALA A 495 6.46 -29.45 16.95
N THR A 496 6.77 -28.92 15.76
CA THR A 496 8.07 -29.12 15.08
C THR A 496 9.20 -28.45 15.86
N ALA A 497 8.98 -27.24 16.37
CA ALA A 497 9.92 -26.55 17.25
C ALA A 497 10.26 -27.41 18.49
N ARG A 498 9.28 -28.06 19.12
CA ARG A 498 9.54 -28.96 20.26
C ARG A 498 10.44 -30.13 19.90
N GLU A 499 10.23 -30.82 18.77
CA GLU A 499 11.11 -31.93 18.34
C GLU A 499 12.54 -31.43 18.05
N VAL A 500 12.66 -30.35 17.27
CA VAL A 500 13.96 -29.83 16.81
C VAL A 500 14.78 -29.26 17.97
N ILE A 501 14.18 -28.41 18.81
CA ILE A 501 14.89 -27.74 19.92
C ILE A 501 15.28 -28.75 21.02
N ALA A 502 14.48 -29.80 21.24
CA ALA A 502 14.88 -30.91 22.09
C ALA A 502 16.05 -31.73 21.51
N ALA A 503 16.07 -31.96 20.19
CA ALA A 503 17.17 -32.66 19.52
C ALA A 503 18.49 -31.85 19.53
N VAL A 504 18.42 -30.52 19.45
CA VAL A 504 19.60 -29.62 19.48
C VAL A 504 20.26 -29.59 20.87
N TYR A 505 19.47 -29.35 21.92
CA TYR A 505 20.00 -29.11 23.27
C TYR A 505 19.93 -30.35 24.20
N GLY A 506 19.41 -31.49 23.73
CA GLY A 506 19.34 -32.76 24.46
C GLY A 506 18.62 -32.65 25.81
N ASN A 507 19.20 -33.24 26.86
CA ASN A 507 18.62 -33.22 28.22
C ASN A 507 18.51 -31.82 28.84
N ARG A 508 19.31 -30.83 28.39
CA ARG A 508 19.13 -29.42 28.77
C ARG A 508 18.01 -28.78 27.95
N GLY A 509 17.86 -29.23 26.70
CA GLY A 509 16.82 -28.84 25.75
C GLY A 509 15.41 -29.20 26.18
N SER A 510 15.20 -30.40 26.73
CA SER A 510 13.86 -30.89 27.12
C SER A 510 13.08 -29.91 28.02
N ARG A 511 13.78 -29.14 28.87
CA ARG A 511 13.19 -28.12 29.76
C ARG A 511 12.92 -26.78 29.07
N LEU A 512 13.70 -26.40 28.06
CA LEU A 512 13.61 -25.11 27.35
C LEU A 512 12.80 -25.18 26.04
N ALA A 513 12.75 -26.35 25.39
CA ALA A 513 12.04 -26.56 24.14
C ALA A 513 10.56 -26.17 24.17
N PRO A 514 9.77 -26.44 25.25
CA PRO A 514 8.38 -25.99 25.33
C PRO A 514 8.24 -24.47 25.32
N ALA A 515 9.21 -23.74 25.89
CA ALA A 515 9.21 -22.27 25.94
C ALA A 515 9.70 -21.65 24.63
N LEU A 516 10.84 -22.10 24.08
CA LEU A 516 11.35 -21.62 22.80
C LEU A 516 10.40 -21.96 21.63
N ALA A 517 9.65 -23.06 21.73
CA ALA A 517 8.57 -23.38 20.78
C ALA A 517 7.41 -22.38 20.81
N LEU A 518 7.07 -21.75 21.95
CA LEU A 518 6.10 -20.65 21.98
C LEU A 518 6.63 -19.44 21.20
N GLY A 519 7.93 -19.15 21.26
CA GLY A 519 8.55 -18.10 20.46
C GLY A 519 8.44 -18.37 18.97
N ALA A 520 8.68 -19.61 18.52
CA ALA A 520 8.53 -20.00 17.12
C ALA A 520 7.07 -19.96 16.66
N ALA A 521 6.12 -20.34 17.53
CA ALA A 521 4.69 -20.22 17.27
C ALA A 521 4.23 -18.77 17.14
N ALA A 522 4.65 -17.89 18.06
CA ALA A 522 4.32 -16.46 18.06
C ALA A 522 4.96 -15.68 16.90
N LEU A 523 6.15 -16.11 16.44
CA LEU A 523 6.81 -15.56 15.26
C LEU A 523 6.01 -15.82 13.97
N VAL A 524 5.24 -16.91 13.90
CA VAL A 524 4.33 -17.20 12.78
C VAL A 524 2.96 -16.55 13.01
N ALA A 525 2.37 -16.78 14.19
CA ALA A 525 1.05 -16.27 14.56
C ALA A 525 0.94 -14.74 14.44
N PHE A 526 2.01 -14.00 14.72
CA PHE A 526 2.02 -12.54 14.63
C PHE A 526 2.95 -12.02 13.53
N ASN A 527 3.21 -12.81 12.48
CA ASN A 527 3.75 -12.28 11.24
C ASN A 527 2.61 -11.55 10.48
N PRO A 528 2.74 -10.24 10.16
CA PRO A 528 1.65 -9.48 9.53
C PRO A 528 1.20 -10.05 8.18
N MET A 529 2.13 -10.49 7.34
CA MET A 529 1.79 -11.10 6.05
C MET A 529 1.13 -12.48 6.21
N PHE A 530 1.50 -13.25 7.22
CA PHE A 530 0.84 -14.53 7.53
C PHE A 530 -0.60 -14.30 8.01
N LEU A 531 -0.84 -13.28 8.84
CA LEU A 531 -2.19 -12.86 9.24
C LEU A 531 -3.00 -12.38 8.03
N TYR A 532 -2.46 -11.48 7.22
CA TYR A 532 -3.11 -10.94 6.02
C TYR A 532 -3.57 -12.03 5.05
N ILE A 533 -2.66 -12.94 4.67
CA ILE A 533 -2.97 -14.03 3.73
C ILE A 533 -3.86 -15.12 4.36
N SER A 534 -3.80 -15.33 5.68
CA SER A 534 -4.73 -16.26 6.36
C SER A 534 -6.12 -15.67 6.56
N GLY A 535 -6.25 -14.35 6.65
CA GLY A 535 -7.52 -13.63 6.73
C GLY A 535 -8.18 -13.38 5.38
N SER A 536 -7.60 -13.91 4.29
CA SER A 536 -8.02 -13.71 2.89
C SER A 536 -8.37 -15.05 2.21
N VAL A 537 -9.16 -15.04 1.13
CA VAL A 537 -9.47 -16.23 0.32
C VAL A 537 -8.25 -16.56 -0.55
N HIS A 538 -7.38 -17.45 -0.08
CA HIS A 538 -6.17 -17.88 -0.77
C HIS A 538 -5.88 -19.36 -0.53
N ASP A 539 -5.30 -20.05 -1.51
CA ASP A 539 -4.84 -21.44 -1.38
C ASP A 539 -3.56 -21.62 -0.53
N ASP A 540 -2.91 -20.53 -0.08
CA ASP A 540 -1.66 -20.55 0.68
C ASP A 540 -1.80 -21.09 2.12
N PRO A 541 -2.82 -20.73 2.93
CA PRO A 541 -3.01 -21.29 4.29
C PRO A 541 -3.15 -22.82 4.31
N LEU A 542 -3.82 -23.42 3.31
CA LEU A 542 -3.86 -24.89 3.20
C LEU A 542 -2.49 -25.46 2.82
N ALA A 543 -1.76 -24.83 1.90
CA ALA A 543 -0.41 -25.25 1.52
C ALA A 543 0.56 -25.17 2.71
N ASN A 544 0.44 -24.13 3.53
CA ASN A 544 1.18 -23.91 4.76
C ASN A 544 0.84 -24.96 5.83
N LEU A 545 -0.44 -25.27 6.03
CA LEU A 545 -0.91 -26.34 6.91
C LEU A 545 -0.35 -27.71 6.53
N VAL A 546 -0.53 -28.13 5.27
CA VAL A 546 -0.12 -29.46 4.80
C VAL A 546 1.41 -29.58 4.78
N SER A 547 2.13 -28.52 4.41
CA SER A 547 3.60 -28.52 4.40
C SER A 547 4.19 -28.44 5.82
N ALA A 548 3.57 -27.72 6.76
CA ALA A 548 3.94 -27.78 8.18
C ALA A 548 3.70 -29.19 8.76
N ALA A 549 2.65 -29.89 8.34
CA ALA A 549 2.40 -31.28 8.73
C ALA A 549 3.46 -32.24 8.15
N MET A 550 3.84 -32.09 6.87
CA MET A 550 4.93 -32.86 6.26
C MET A 550 6.25 -32.65 7.01
N LEU A 551 6.61 -31.40 7.31
CA LEU A 551 7.84 -31.06 8.03
C LEU A 551 7.82 -31.53 9.50
N TYR A 552 6.67 -31.51 10.17
CA TYR A 552 6.50 -32.10 11.50
C TYR A 552 6.73 -33.62 11.51
N VAL A 553 6.13 -34.34 10.55
CA VAL A 553 6.33 -35.79 10.41
C VAL A 553 7.78 -36.10 10.04
N ALA A 554 8.40 -35.30 9.17
CA ALA A 554 9.81 -35.42 8.79
C ALA A 554 10.74 -35.22 10.01
N ALA A 555 10.53 -34.16 10.81
CA ALA A 555 11.26 -33.94 12.06
C ALA A 555 11.10 -35.11 13.05
N ARG A 556 9.91 -35.70 13.14
CA ARG A 556 9.66 -36.91 13.96
C ARG A 556 10.31 -38.18 13.41
N ILE A 557 10.50 -38.31 12.10
CA ILE A 557 11.24 -39.45 11.51
C ILE A 557 12.73 -39.33 11.81
N LEU A 558 13.31 -38.13 11.71
CA LEU A 558 14.71 -37.88 12.09
C LEU A 558 14.97 -38.20 13.56
N THR A 559 14.20 -37.56 14.44
CA THR A 559 14.39 -37.61 15.91
C THR A 559 13.94 -38.93 16.53
N ARG A 560 12.77 -39.44 16.15
CA ARG A 560 12.14 -40.63 16.75
C ARG A 560 12.19 -41.88 15.86
N GLY A 561 12.87 -41.82 14.70
CA GLY A 561 13.07 -42.93 13.77
C GLY A 561 11.96 -43.14 12.73
N ALA A 562 12.28 -43.84 11.65
CA ALA A 562 11.34 -44.20 10.59
C ALA A 562 10.50 -45.44 10.96
N THR A 563 9.17 -45.29 10.93
CA THR A 563 8.17 -46.35 11.13
C THR A 563 7.14 -46.34 9.99
N THR A 564 6.36 -47.40 9.83
CA THR A 564 5.43 -47.54 8.69
C THR A 564 4.35 -46.48 8.72
N GLU A 565 3.75 -46.25 9.90
CA GLU A 565 2.70 -45.26 10.14
C GLU A 565 3.16 -43.83 9.81
N ARG A 566 4.43 -43.49 10.09
CA ARG A 566 5.01 -42.18 9.76
C ARG A 566 5.29 -42.03 8.26
N ALA A 567 5.71 -43.10 7.59
CA ALA A 567 5.90 -43.09 6.13
C ALA A 567 4.56 -43.03 5.37
N VAL A 568 3.55 -43.76 5.84
CA VAL A 568 2.16 -43.71 5.32
C VAL A 568 1.58 -42.32 5.54
N GLY A 569 1.66 -41.76 6.76
CA GLY A 569 1.20 -40.40 7.05
C GLY A 569 1.89 -39.33 6.21
N LEU A 570 3.21 -39.47 5.99
CA LEU A 570 3.97 -38.60 5.09
C LEU A 570 3.50 -38.72 3.64
N GLY A 571 3.21 -39.94 3.15
CA GLY A 571 2.66 -40.18 1.82
C GLY A 571 1.25 -39.59 1.62
N VAL A 572 0.37 -39.70 2.62
CA VAL A 572 -0.95 -39.04 2.61
C VAL A 572 -0.77 -37.52 2.51
N LEU A 573 0.08 -36.93 3.34
CA LEU A 573 0.33 -35.48 3.34
C LEU A 573 0.98 -35.00 2.04
N MET A 574 1.86 -35.80 1.42
CA MET A 574 2.40 -35.50 0.09
C MET A 574 1.31 -35.53 -0.98
N GLY A 575 0.41 -36.52 -0.96
CA GLY A 575 -0.75 -36.60 -1.86
C GLY A 575 -1.71 -35.42 -1.71
N LEU A 576 -2.05 -35.05 -0.47
CA LEU A 576 -2.84 -33.85 -0.17
C LEU A 576 -2.11 -32.56 -0.59
N GLY A 577 -0.78 -32.51 -0.47
CA GLY A 577 0.03 -31.39 -0.94
C GLY A 577 -0.05 -31.19 -2.45
N ILE A 578 0.03 -32.28 -3.23
CA ILE A 578 -0.20 -32.26 -4.69
C ILE A 578 -1.60 -31.74 -5.01
N LEU A 579 -2.63 -32.18 -4.28
CA LEU A 579 -4.01 -31.71 -4.44
C LEU A 579 -4.27 -30.29 -3.89
N THR A 580 -3.30 -29.69 -3.19
CA THR A 580 -3.40 -28.34 -2.63
C THR A 580 -2.74 -27.29 -3.52
N LYS A 581 -1.41 -27.37 -3.70
CA LYS A 581 -0.63 -26.36 -4.42
C LYS A 581 0.75 -26.88 -4.79
N LEU A 582 1.26 -26.55 -5.98
CA LEU A 582 2.59 -27.01 -6.42
C LEU A 582 3.74 -26.50 -5.53
N THR A 583 3.55 -25.44 -4.74
CA THR A 583 4.52 -25.01 -3.71
C THR A 583 4.74 -26.06 -2.61
N CYS A 584 3.78 -26.98 -2.38
CA CYS A 584 3.95 -28.12 -1.47
C CYS A 584 5.02 -29.12 -1.97
N LEU A 585 5.36 -29.11 -3.28
CA LEU A 585 6.44 -29.94 -3.82
C LEU A 585 7.82 -29.50 -3.30
N LEU A 586 7.98 -28.23 -2.92
CA LEU A 586 9.27 -27.65 -2.48
C LEU A 586 9.83 -28.31 -1.21
N VAL A 587 8.97 -28.88 -0.37
CA VAL A 587 9.39 -29.61 0.86
C VAL A 587 9.56 -31.12 0.64
N MET A 588 9.16 -31.66 -0.51
CA MET A 588 9.24 -33.11 -0.79
C MET A 588 10.68 -33.65 -0.95
N PRO A 589 11.65 -32.91 -1.52
CA PRO A 589 13.06 -33.33 -1.48
C PRO A 589 13.57 -33.53 -0.05
N THR A 590 13.16 -32.67 0.88
CA THR A 590 13.48 -32.80 2.32
C THR A 590 12.82 -34.04 2.93
N ALA A 591 11.56 -34.31 2.61
CA ALA A 591 10.85 -35.53 3.02
C ALA A 591 11.56 -36.81 2.53
N GLY A 592 12.06 -36.81 1.28
CA GLY A 592 12.87 -37.89 0.73
C GLY A 592 14.22 -38.07 1.44
N LEU A 593 14.98 -36.99 1.62
CA LEU A 593 16.25 -37.00 2.35
C LEU A 593 16.10 -37.54 3.78
N VAL A 594 14.99 -37.23 4.46
CA VAL A 594 14.69 -37.72 5.80
C VAL A 594 14.52 -39.25 5.86
N LEU A 595 13.93 -39.87 4.83
CA LEU A 595 13.81 -41.33 4.74
C LEU A 595 15.14 -42.01 4.36
N LEU A 596 16.02 -41.31 3.64
CA LEU A 596 17.32 -41.82 3.17
C LEU A 596 18.47 -41.59 4.18
N TYR A 597 18.34 -40.63 5.10
CA TYR A 597 19.44 -40.19 5.98
C TYR A 597 20.11 -41.33 6.76
N ARG A 598 19.35 -42.15 7.51
CA ARG A 598 19.95 -43.25 8.28
C ARG A 598 20.63 -44.33 7.40
N PRO A 599 20.01 -44.84 6.31
CA PRO A 599 20.72 -45.71 5.34
C PRO A 599 22.03 -45.13 4.80
N LEU A 600 22.09 -43.82 4.55
CA LEU A 600 23.29 -43.12 4.08
C LEU A 600 24.38 -43.03 5.17
N ALA A 601 23.98 -42.82 6.43
CA ALA A 601 24.89 -42.76 7.57
C ALA A 601 25.40 -44.16 7.99
N ASP A 602 24.49 -45.13 8.13
CA ASP A 602 24.76 -46.46 8.69
C ASP A 602 25.35 -47.44 7.65
N ARG A 603 25.32 -47.09 6.36
CA ARG A 603 25.84 -47.84 5.17
C ARG A 603 25.34 -49.29 4.98
N GLY A 604 24.53 -49.84 5.89
CA GLY A 604 24.10 -51.25 5.86
C GLY A 604 22.96 -51.57 4.88
N ARG A 605 23.07 -52.70 4.16
CA ARG A 605 22.05 -53.21 3.20
C ARG A 605 20.63 -53.33 3.78
N ALA A 606 20.50 -53.66 5.07
CA ALA A 606 19.21 -53.77 5.75
C ALA A 606 18.50 -52.40 5.90
N GLY A 607 19.27 -51.33 6.14
CA GLY A 607 18.76 -49.96 6.18
C GLY A 607 18.18 -49.53 4.84
N TRP A 608 18.90 -49.81 3.75
CA TRP A 608 18.46 -49.54 2.37
C TRP A 608 17.16 -50.26 2.02
N ARG A 609 17.03 -51.57 2.31
CA ARG A 609 15.75 -52.29 2.10
C ARG A 609 14.59 -51.65 2.87
N LYS A 610 14.81 -51.22 4.12
CA LYS A 610 13.77 -50.52 4.90
C LYS A 610 13.40 -49.16 4.30
N ALA A 611 14.38 -48.38 3.85
CA ALA A 611 14.13 -47.06 3.27
C ALA A 611 13.44 -47.14 1.90
N VAL A 612 13.83 -48.07 1.02
CA VAL A 612 13.13 -48.31 -0.25
C VAL A 612 11.68 -48.72 0.00
N ARG A 613 11.41 -49.60 0.97
CA ARG A 613 10.04 -50.00 1.34
C ARG A 613 9.20 -48.82 1.87
N LEU A 614 9.76 -48.01 2.76
CA LEU A 614 9.04 -46.87 3.36
C LEU A 614 8.87 -45.70 2.38
N GLY A 615 9.88 -45.41 1.56
CA GLY A 615 9.81 -44.41 0.50
C GLY A 615 8.87 -44.81 -0.62
N GLY A 616 8.91 -46.07 -1.06
CA GLY A 616 7.96 -46.62 -2.04
C GLY A 616 6.51 -46.57 -1.55
N ALA A 617 6.27 -46.88 -0.27
CA ALA A 617 4.94 -46.74 0.34
C ALA A 617 4.47 -45.27 0.40
N ALA A 618 5.36 -44.34 0.78
CA ALA A 618 5.04 -42.91 0.84
C ALA A 618 4.75 -42.32 -0.55
N VAL A 619 5.61 -42.59 -1.54
CA VAL A 619 5.47 -42.10 -2.92
C VAL A 619 4.29 -42.75 -3.62
N GLY A 620 4.09 -44.07 -3.48
CA GLY A 620 2.95 -44.78 -4.06
C GLY A 620 1.61 -44.24 -3.54
N LEU A 621 1.51 -43.94 -2.24
CA LEU A 621 0.31 -43.35 -1.65
C LEU A 621 0.11 -41.88 -2.06
N ALA A 622 1.19 -41.11 -2.19
CA ALA A 622 1.13 -39.74 -2.71
C ALA A 622 0.63 -39.69 -4.16
N LEU A 623 1.09 -40.62 -5.00
CA LEU A 623 0.64 -40.76 -6.39
C LEU A 623 -0.79 -41.31 -6.50
N LEU A 624 -1.20 -42.22 -5.61
CA LEU A 624 -2.59 -42.70 -5.56
C LEU A 624 -3.58 -41.57 -5.22
N ILE A 625 -3.23 -40.69 -4.28
CA ILE A 625 -4.09 -39.59 -3.83
C ILE A 625 -4.04 -38.40 -4.79
N GLY A 626 -2.84 -37.94 -5.18
CA GLY A 626 -2.64 -36.70 -5.94
C GLY A 626 -2.21 -36.88 -7.39
N GLY A 627 -1.67 -38.04 -7.79
CA GLY A 627 -1.07 -38.25 -9.10
C GLY A 627 -2.05 -38.10 -10.27
N TRP A 628 -3.34 -38.37 -10.05
CA TRP A 628 -4.39 -38.17 -11.05
C TRP A 628 -4.51 -36.71 -11.50
N TRP A 629 -4.10 -35.73 -10.68
CA TRP A 629 -4.09 -34.31 -11.06
C TRP A 629 -3.10 -34.03 -12.19
N PHE A 630 -1.89 -34.60 -12.10
CA PHE A 630 -0.90 -34.50 -13.18
C PHE A 630 -1.37 -35.21 -14.46
N VAL A 631 -2.08 -36.34 -14.33
CA VAL A 631 -2.69 -37.05 -15.47
C VAL A 631 -3.81 -36.22 -16.12
N ARG A 632 -4.70 -35.59 -15.31
CA ARG A 632 -5.73 -34.66 -15.81
C ARG A 632 -5.10 -33.53 -16.61
N ASN A 633 -4.08 -32.87 -16.05
CA ASN A 633 -3.42 -31.75 -16.71
C ASN A 633 -2.71 -32.18 -17.99
N TRP A 634 -2.05 -33.35 -18.00
CA TRP A 634 -1.45 -33.92 -19.20
C TRP A 634 -2.49 -34.11 -20.32
N LEU A 635 -3.65 -34.68 -19.99
CA LEU A 635 -4.75 -34.91 -20.94
C LEU A 635 -5.43 -33.62 -21.44
N LEU A 636 -5.54 -32.58 -20.59
CA LEU A 636 -6.18 -31.31 -20.97
C LEU A 636 -5.23 -30.32 -21.66
N TYR A 637 -3.94 -30.32 -21.30
CA TYR A 637 -3.03 -29.22 -21.62
C TYR A 637 -1.78 -29.65 -22.39
N GLY A 638 -1.44 -30.94 -22.39
CA GLY A 638 -0.18 -31.48 -22.93
C GLY A 638 1.01 -31.42 -21.98
N GLU A 639 0.81 -30.98 -20.73
CA GLU A 639 1.85 -30.90 -19.70
C GLU A 639 1.26 -31.20 -18.29
N PRO A 640 2.05 -31.71 -17.33
CA PRO A 640 1.49 -32.15 -16.04
C PRO A 640 1.14 -30.97 -15.11
N THR A 641 1.76 -29.80 -15.29
CA THR A 641 1.74 -28.69 -14.33
C THR A 641 0.87 -27.51 -14.72
N ALA A 642 0.47 -27.41 -15.99
CA ALA A 642 -0.13 -26.21 -16.61
C ALA A 642 0.69 -24.90 -16.42
N MET A 643 1.98 -25.03 -16.10
CA MET A 643 2.88 -23.91 -15.77
C MET A 643 3.46 -23.21 -17.00
N VAL A 644 3.63 -23.92 -18.12
CA VAL A 644 4.01 -23.30 -19.40
C VAL A 644 2.87 -22.41 -19.89
N ARG A 645 1.61 -22.91 -19.81
CA ARG A 645 0.42 -22.10 -20.14
C ARG A 645 0.28 -20.89 -19.22
N GLN A 646 0.44 -21.04 -17.90
CA GLN A 646 0.42 -19.90 -16.98
C GLN A 646 1.52 -18.88 -17.31
N THR A 647 2.76 -19.33 -17.55
CA THR A 647 3.89 -18.42 -17.82
C THR A 647 3.69 -17.65 -19.14
N GLY A 648 3.01 -18.26 -20.13
CA GLY A 648 2.59 -17.57 -21.35
C GLY A 648 1.59 -16.42 -21.14
N VAL A 649 0.77 -16.46 -20.09
CA VAL A 649 -0.17 -15.37 -19.74
C VAL A 649 0.53 -14.24 -19.00
N TRP A 650 1.45 -14.55 -18.09
CA TRP A 650 2.14 -13.55 -17.24
C TRP A 650 3.46 -13.02 -17.81
N GLY A 651 3.90 -13.55 -18.95
CA GLY A 651 5.13 -13.15 -19.62
C GLY A 651 6.40 -13.83 -19.09
N VAL A 652 7.28 -14.17 -20.04
CA VAL A 652 8.69 -14.47 -19.80
C VAL A 652 9.48 -13.16 -19.94
N ARG A 653 10.54 -12.97 -19.13
CA ARG A 653 11.42 -11.79 -19.29
C ARG A 653 12.13 -11.84 -20.63
N GLU A 654 12.24 -10.69 -21.29
CA GLU A 654 12.94 -10.55 -22.59
C GLU A 654 14.38 -11.10 -22.56
N ASN A 655 15.06 -10.92 -21.42
CA ASN A 655 16.44 -11.37 -21.20
C ASN A 655 16.53 -12.61 -20.28
N ALA A 656 15.51 -13.48 -20.25
CA ALA A 656 15.52 -14.68 -19.42
C ALA A 656 16.65 -15.66 -19.83
N PRO A 657 17.46 -16.20 -18.90
CA PRO A 657 17.41 -16.00 -17.44
C PRO A 657 18.17 -14.74 -16.95
N ASP A 658 17.46 -13.74 -16.42
CA ASP A 658 18.08 -12.53 -15.83
C ASP A 658 18.39 -12.73 -14.34
N ILE A 659 19.63 -13.16 -14.05
CA ILE A 659 20.17 -13.30 -12.69
C ILE A 659 20.27 -11.93 -11.99
N ALA A 660 20.54 -10.85 -12.71
CA ALA A 660 20.70 -9.53 -12.13
C ALA A 660 19.36 -8.95 -11.65
N ALA A 661 18.27 -9.20 -12.38
CA ALA A 661 16.91 -8.88 -11.90
C ALA A 661 16.54 -9.70 -10.66
N ALA A 662 16.74 -11.01 -10.68
CA ALA A 662 16.45 -11.87 -9.53
C ALA A 662 17.19 -11.39 -8.27
N VAL A 663 18.46 -10.97 -8.37
CA VAL A 663 19.22 -10.40 -7.26
C VAL A 663 18.65 -9.06 -6.77
N ARG A 664 18.16 -8.18 -7.66
CA ARG A 664 17.47 -6.93 -7.27
C ARG A 664 16.16 -7.22 -6.52
N GLU A 665 15.42 -8.25 -6.94
CA GLU A 665 14.10 -8.59 -6.41
C GLU A 665 14.13 -9.38 -5.10
N LEU A 666 15.29 -9.94 -4.69
CA LEU A 666 15.48 -10.51 -3.34
C LEU A 666 15.08 -9.54 -2.22
N GLY A 667 15.23 -8.22 -2.42
CA GLY A 667 14.78 -7.21 -1.46
C GLY A 667 13.26 -7.15 -1.32
N PHE A 668 12.51 -7.35 -2.41
CA PHE A 668 11.04 -7.42 -2.40
C PHE A 668 10.56 -8.75 -1.80
N LEU A 669 11.16 -9.87 -2.18
CA LEU A 669 10.91 -11.19 -1.60
C LEU A 669 11.10 -11.19 -0.07
N TYR A 670 12.14 -10.52 0.41
CA TYR A 670 12.38 -10.34 1.84
C TYR A 670 11.33 -9.44 2.51
N ASN A 671 11.06 -8.25 1.96
CA ASN A 671 10.14 -7.30 2.59
C ASN A 671 8.70 -7.85 2.66
N SER A 672 8.24 -8.48 1.58
CA SER A 672 6.93 -9.15 1.50
C SER A 672 6.83 -10.47 2.29
N LEU A 673 7.91 -10.93 2.93
CA LEU A 673 7.84 -12.00 3.96
C LEU A 673 7.29 -11.48 5.29
N TRP A 674 7.42 -10.17 5.56
CA TRP A 674 6.96 -9.53 6.79
C TRP A 674 5.64 -8.77 6.60
N GLY A 675 5.52 -8.02 5.50
CA GLY A 675 4.28 -7.35 5.12
C GLY A 675 4.49 -6.34 4.01
N ILE A 676 3.98 -6.66 2.83
CA ILE A 676 3.55 -5.68 1.83
C ILE A 676 2.14 -6.13 1.47
N PHE A 677 1.13 -5.35 1.85
CA PHE A 677 -0.27 -5.70 1.63
C PHE A 677 -0.77 -5.19 0.28
N GLY A 678 -1.99 -5.57 -0.08
CA GLY A 678 -2.50 -5.46 -1.44
C GLY A 678 -1.70 -6.30 -2.44
N TYR A 679 -1.82 -5.96 -3.72
CA TYR A 679 -1.02 -6.42 -4.86
C TYR A 679 0.45 -5.94 -4.83
N GLY A 680 0.90 -5.37 -3.71
CA GLY A 680 2.24 -4.79 -3.52
C GLY A 680 2.23 -3.31 -3.13
N GLN A 681 1.05 -2.68 -3.05
CA GLN A 681 0.90 -1.23 -2.93
C GLN A 681 0.83 -0.67 -1.51
N ILE A 682 0.85 -1.52 -0.49
CA ILE A 682 0.78 -1.09 0.92
C ILE A 682 2.00 -1.62 1.70
N PRO A 683 3.18 -1.00 1.52
CA PRO A 683 4.39 -1.36 2.25
C PRO A 683 4.47 -0.69 3.64
N PHE A 684 5.09 -1.38 4.60
CA PHE A 684 5.60 -0.73 5.82
C PHE A 684 6.66 0.36 5.51
N PRO A 685 6.84 1.35 6.40
CA PRO A 685 8.00 2.26 6.37
C PRO A 685 9.35 1.53 6.43
N ARG A 686 10.36 2.06 5.73
CA ARG A 686 11.70 1.44 5.59
C ARG A 686 12.32 0.93 6.91
N PRO A 687 12.31 1.68 8.04
CA PRO A 687 12.90 1.23 9.30
C PRO A 687 12.33 -0.09 9.85
N VAL A 688 11.09 -0.45 9.51
CA VAL A 688 10.48 -1.74 9.89
C VAL A 688 11.20 -2.91 9.23
N TYR A 689 11.49 -2.80 7.93
CA TYR A 689 12.25 -3.82 7.22
C TYR A 689 13.70 -3.85 7.67
N ASP A 690 14.31 -2.70 7.94
CA ASP A 690 15.71 -2.64 8.38
C ASP A 690 15.91 -3.25 9.78
N LEU A 691 14.94 -3.04 10.69
CA LEU A 691 14.89 -3.78 11.96
C LEU A 691 14.71 -5.28 11.74
N ALA A 692 13.77 -5.70 10.87
CA ALA A 692 13.54 -7.12 10.58
C ALA A 692 14.79 -7.80 9.97
N ARG A 693 15.49 -7.10 9.05
CA ARG A 693 16.77 -7.52 8.45
C ARG A 693 17.83 -7.71 9.53
N LEU A 694 17.99 -6.73 10.42
CA LEU A 694 18.94 -6.79 11.53
C LEU A 694 18.67 -8.00 12.45
N VAL A 695 17.42 -8.22 12.87
CA VAL A 695 17.05 -9.38 13.71
C VAL A 695 17.29 -10.70 12.95
N GLY A 696 17.04 -10.74 11.63
CA GLY A 696 17.34 -11.89 10.78
C GLY A 696 18.83 -12.20 10.66
N LEU A 697 19.68 -11.18 10.53
CA LEU A 697 21.14 -11.32 10.51
C LEU A 697 21.68 -11.78 11.88
N VAL A 698 21.13 -11.26 12.99
CA VAL A 698 21.46 -11.72 14.34
C VAL A 698 21.05 -13.19 14.53
N ALA A 699 19.86 -13.59 14.06
CA ALA A 699 19.44 -14.99 14.09
C ALA A 699 20.40 -15.90 13.28
N LEU A 700 20.77 -15.50 12.06
CA LEU A 700 21.72 -16.25 11.22
C LEU A 700 23.10 -16.38 11.88
N GLY A 701 23.65 -15.28 12.42
CA GLY A 701 24.91 -15.31 13.17
C GLY A 701 24.86 -16.22 14.40
N GLY A 702 23.72 -16.29 15.07
CA GLY A 702 23.47 -17.22 16.18
C GLY A 702 23.47 -18.69 15.77
N LEU A 703 22.96 -19.02 14.58
CA LEU A 703 23.04 -20.37 14.01
C LEU A 703 24.49 -20.75 13.63
N VAL A 704 25.29 -19.80 13.15
CA VAL A 704 26.74 -20.01 12.94
C VAL A 704 27.44 -20.28 14.29
N LEU A 705 27.14 -19.50 15.33
CA LEU A 705 27.66 -19.73 16.68
C LEU A 705 27.25 -21.10 17.26
N LEU A 706 26.02 -21.58 16.99
CA LEU A 706 25.59 -22.93 17.36
C LEU A 706 26.47 -24.00 16.71
N GLY A 707 26.73 -23.89 15.40
CA GLY A 707 27.57 -24.81 14.65
C GLY A 707 29.02 -24.84 15.15
N VAL A 708 29.60 -23.67 15.44
CA VAL A 708 30.95 -23.55 16.01
C VAL A 708 31.02 -24.18 17.42
N ARG A 709 30.04 -23.90 18.30
CA ARG A 709 29.97 -24.45 19.66
C ARG A 709 29.83 -25.98 19.69
N HIS A 710 29.12 -26.57 18.73
CA HIS A 710 29.03 -28.02 18.57
C HIS A 710 30.32 -28.63 17.98
N ARG A 711 30.95 -27.99 16.98
CA ARG A 711 32.23 -28.47 16.42
C ARG A 711 33.38 -28.43 17.42
N SER A 712 33.40 -27.46 18.35
CA SER A 712 34.46 -27.33 19.37
C SER A 712 34.35 -28.32 20.56
N GLY A 713 33.81 -29.52 20.35
CA GLY A 713 33.77 -30.63 21.33
C GLY A 713 32.90 -30.43 22.58
N ARG A 714 32.37 -29.22 22.83
CA ARG A 714 31.63 -28.86 24.06
C ARG A 714 30.18 -29.36 24.13
N SER A 715 29.71 -30.12 23.13
CA SER A 715 28.37 -30.71 23.09
C SER A 715 28.37 -32.07 22.37
N ALA A 716 28.30 -33.17 23.13
CA ALA A 716 28.55 -34.54 22.67
C ALA A 716 27.36 -35.19 21.90
N HIS A 717 26.73 -34.46 20.97
CA HIS A 717 25.56 -34.93 20.20
C HIS A 717 25.69 -34.59 18.70
N ASN A 718 26.55 -35.29 17.96
CA ASN A 718 26.78 -35.05 16.53
C ASN A 718 25.51 -35.17 15.66
N GLY A 719 24.56 -36.03 16.03
CA GLY A 719 23.30 -36.18 15.30
C GLY A 719 22.42 -34.92 15.26
N SER A 720 22.56 -34.02 16.25
CA SER A 720 21.75 -32.80 16.37
C SER A 720 21.91 -31.84 15.19
N LEU A 721 23.16 -31.58 14.77
CA LEU A 721 23.45 -30.73 13.61
C LEU A 721 22.95 -31.34 12.31
N VAL A 722 22.84 -32.66 12.22
CA VAL A 722 22.31 -33.33 11.02
C VAL A 722 20.78 -33.23 10.95
N VAL A 723 20.08 -33.24 12.09
CA VAL A 723 18.64 -32.93 12.12
C VAL A 723 18.39 -31.52 11.59
N LEU A 724 19.18 -30.53 12.05
CA LEU A 724 19.11 -29.15 11.53
C LEU A 724 19.47 -29.07 10.04
N GLY A 725 20.58 -29.67 9.62
CA GLY A 725 21.07 -29.63 8.25
C GLY A 725 20.11 -30.26 7.24
N VAL A 726 19.52 -31.41 7.57
CA VAL A 726 18.50 -32.05 6.72
C VAL A 726 17.23 -31.22 6.68
N LEU A 727 16.71 -30.70 7.80
CA LEU A 727 15.49 -29.89 7.77
C LEU A 727 15.69 -28.55 7.03
N ALA A 728 16.87 -27.94 7.18
CA ALA A 728 17.24 -26.69 6.50
C ALA A 728 17.27 -26.80 4.96
N THR A 729 17.25 -28.01 4.37
CA THR A 729 17.06 -28.15 2.93
C THR A 729 15.69 -27.66 2.46
N ALA A 730 14.67 -27.65 3.31
CA ALA A 730 13.33 -27.17 2.93
C ALA A 730 13.32 -25.66 2.57
N PRO A 731 13.72 -24.72 3.45
CA PRO A 731 13.85 -23.31 3.07
C PRO A 731 14.92 -23.07 2.00
N ALA A 732 15.99 -23.86 1.94
CA ALA A 732 17.01 -23.72 0.90
C ALA A 732 16.49 -24.08 -0.51
N VAL A 733 15.76 -25.20 -0.65
CA VAL A 733 15.11 -25.60 -1.91
C VAL A 733 14.01 -24.61 -2.30
N ALA A 734 13.19 -24.18 -1.34
CA ALA A 734 12.15 -23.18 -1.61
C ALA A 734 12.76 -21.86 -2.10
N LEU A 735 13.84 -21.37 -1.47
CA LEU A 735 14.54 -20.17 -1.93
C LEU A 735 15.18 -20.37 -3.31
N ALA A 736 15.85 -21.51 -3.55
CA ALA A 736 16.50 -21.79 -4.83
C ALA A 736 15.52 -21.88 -6.00
N VAL A 737 14.34 -22.50 -5.82
CA VAL A 737 13.32 -22.61 -6.86
C VAL A 737 12.61 -21.27 -7.13
N ASN A 738 12.30 -20.49 -6.09
CA ASN A 738 11.77 -19.14 -6.28
C ASN A 738 12.80 -18.23 -6.96
N PHE A 739 14.09 -18.27 -6.57
CA PHE A 739 15.15 -17.51 -7.23
C PHE A 739 15.32 -17.92 -8.70
N ALA A 740 15.27 -19.22 -9.02
CA ALA A 740 15.28 -19.69 -10.41
C ALA A 740 14.07 -19.15 -11.21
N ARG A 741 12.87 -19.15 -10.60
CA ARG A 741 11.66 -18.57 -11.20
C ARG A 741 11.81 -17.07 -11.46
N MET A 742 12.36 -16.30 -10.51
CA MET A 742 12.62 -14.87 -10.67
C MET A 742 13.46 -14.56 -11.92
N THR A 743 14.43 -15.40 -12.29
CA THR A 743 15.24 -15.18 -13.51
C THR A 743 14.43 -15.29 -14.81
N ILE A 744 13.31 -16.03 -14.81
CA ILE A 744 12.53 -16.37 -16.02
C ILE A 744 11.22 -15.58 -16.10
N SER A 745 10.46 -15.54 -15.00
CA SER A 745 9.12 -14.94 -14.97
C SER A 745 9.18 -13.45 -14.66
N ALA A 746 8.41 -12.65 -15.38
CA ALA A 746 8.26 -11.20 -15.11
C ALA A 746 7.32 -10.90 -13.92
N ALA A 747 6.58 -11.90 -13.42
CA ALA A 747 5.69 -11.74 -12.28
C ALA A 747 6.45 -11.67 -10.95
N ALA A 748 6.03 -10.78 -10.05
CA ALA A 748 6.68 -10.57 -8.75
C ALA A 748 6.61 -11.80 -7.83
N ASP A 749 7.76 -12.22 -7.29
CA ASP A 749 7.85 -13.32 -6.33
C ASP A 749 7.75 -12.82 -4.88
N PHE A 750 6.59 -13.05 -4.26
CA PHE A 750 6.27 -12.63 -2.89
C PHE A 750 6.85 -13.60 -1.84
N GLY A 751 7.30 -13.06 -0.71
CA GLY A 751 7.85 -13.83 0.42
C GLY A 751 6.90 -14.90 0.97
N ARG A 752 5.58 -14.75 0.76
CA ARG A 752 4.58 -15.76 1.12
C ARG A 752 4.83 -17.14 0.48
N TYR A 753 5.53 -17.22 -0.65
CA TYR A 753 5.90 -18.51 -1.26
C TYR A 753 6.93 -19.32 -0.44
N LEU A 754 7.59 -18.70 0.55
CA LEU A 754 8.43 -19.40 1.53
C LEU A 754 7.63 -19.93 2.74
N PHE A 755 6.35 -19.57 2.88
CA PHE A 755 5.56 -19.92 4.07
C PHE A 755 5.32 -21.43 4.26
N VAL A 756 5.37 -22.21 3.17
CA VAL A 756 5.38 -23.69 3.21
C VAL A 756 6.53 -24.26 4.04
N THR A 757 7.55 -23.46 4.37
CA THR A 757 8.73 -23.86 5.15
C THR A 757 8.75 -23.36 6.60
N LEU A 758 7.71 -22.64 7.07
CA LEU A 758 7.70 -21.99 8.40
C LEU A 758 7.93 -22.96 9.58
N ALA A 759 7.48 -24.21 9.46
CA ALA A 759 7.72 -25.25 10.46
C ALA A 759 9.21 -25.60 10.67
N VAL A 760 10.10 -25.16 9.78
CA VAL A 760 11.57 -25.21 9.96
C VAL A 760 12.15 -23.80 10.11
N LEU A 761 11.69 -22.82 9.33
CA LEU A 761 12.24 -21.47 9.31
C LEU A 761 12.08 -20.75 10.67
N ALA A 762 10.89 -20.81 11.30
CA ALA A 762 10.66 -20.15 12.58
C ALA A 762 11.43 -20.79 13.76
N PRO A 763 11.53 -22.14 13.88
CA PRO A 763 12.45 -22.78 14.82
C PRO A 763 13.92 -22.39 14.62
N LEU A 764 14.40 -22.33 13.38
CA LEU A 764 15.77 -21.88 13.08
C LEU A 764 16.00 -20.43 13.53
N TYR A 765 15.06 -19.53 13.24
CA TYR A 765 15.13 -18.12 13.63
C TYR A 765 15.25 -17.96 15.15
N VAL A 766 14.40 -18.66 15.92
CA VAL A 766 14.40 -18.60 17.39
C VAL A 766 15.61 -19.31 18.02
N LEU A 767 16.08 -20.42 17.44
CA LEU A 767 17.34 -21.06 17.86
C LEU A 767 18.55 -20.14 17.66
N GLY A 768 18.59 -19.43 16.53
CA GLY A 768 19.59 -18.42 16.24
C GLY A 768 19.62 -17.31 17.29
N LEU A 769 18.48 -16.65 17.51
CA LEU A 769 18.36 -15.62 18.54
C LEU A 769 18.73 -16.13 19.94
N ALA A 770 18.39 -17.39 20.28
CA ALA A 770 18.70 -17.97 21.58
C ALA A 770 20.21 -18.12 21.88
N GLU A 771 21.06 -18.30 20.86
CA GLU A 771 22.50 -18.52 21.10
C GLU A 771 23.26 -17.29 21.63
N TRP A 772 22.74 -16.09 21.42
CA TRP A 772 23.32 -14.85 21.97
C TRP A 772 23.08 -14.68 23.48
N PHE A 773 22.14 -15.43 24.05
CA PHE A 773 21.73 -15.27 25.46
C PHE A 773 22.24 -16.40 26.36
N SER A 774 22.50 -16.07 27.63
CA SER A 774 22.74 -17.06 28.68
C SER A 774 21.46 -17.83 29.05
N LEU A 775 21.58 -19.03 29.62
CA LEU A 775 20.43 -19.93 29.88
C LEU A 775 19.28 -19.26 30.66
N ARG A 776 19.58 -18.41 31.66
CA ARG A 776 18.55 -17.65 32.39
C ARG A 776 17.85 -16.59 31.52
N ARG A 777 18.56 -15.94 30.59
CA ARG A 777 18.00 -14.95 29.64
C ARG A 777 17.25 -15.60 28.46
N ARG A 778 17.64 -16.81 28.02
CA ARG A 778 16.92 -17.59 26.99
C ARG A 778 15.45 -17.87 27.33
N ALA A 779 15.11 -17.91 28.62
CA ALA A 779 13.72 -18.09 29.07
C ALA A 779 12.82 -16.86 28.82
N ALA A 780 13.39 -15.66 28.65
CA ALA A 780 12.65 -14.42 28.35
C ALA A 780 12.45 -14.19 26.84
N LEU A 781 13.33 -14.75 26.00
CA LEU A 781 13.29 -14.59 24.54
C LEU A 781 11.91 -14.91 23.91
N PRO A 782 11.17 -15.98 24.30
CA PRO A 782 9.85 -16.25 23.73
C PRO A 782 8.84 -15.13 23.95
N ALA A 783 8.88 -14.46 25.11
CA ALA A 783 8.02 -13.32 25.41
C ALA A 783 8.44 -12.08 24.62
N ALA A 784 9.75 -11.83 24.50
CA ALA A 784 10.26 -10.71 23.69
C ALA A 784 9.91 -10.87 22.19
N VAL A 785 10.05 -12.09 21.63
CA VAL A 785 9.61 -12.41 20.26
C VAL A 785 8.11 -12.21 20.13
N ALA A 786 7.29 -12.79 21.02
CA ALA A 786 5.84 -12.71 20.94
C ALA A 786 5.31 -11.26 21.07
N LEU A 787 5.86 -10.45 21.97
CA LEU A 787 5.48 -9.05 22.13
C LEU A 787 5.92 -8.21 20.92
N GLY A 788 7.14 -8.41 20.42
CA GLY A 788 7.66 -7.69 19.26
C GLY A 788 6.88 -8.00 17.97
N THR A 789 6.54 -9.27 17.72
CA THR A 789 5.74 -9.64 16.55
C THR A 789 4.27 -9.27 16.71
N ALA A 790 3.68 -9.38 17.91
CA ALA A 790 2.32 -8.88 18.17
C ALA A 790 2.22 -7.35 17.96
N ALA A 791 3.20 -6.57 18.42
CA ALA A 791 3.26 -5.12 18.17
C ALA A 791 3.38 -4.81 16.68
N LEU A 792 4.19 -5.57 15.93
CA LEU A 792 4.32 -5.42 14.48
C LEU A 792 3.04 -5.78 13.72
N ALA A 793 2.31 -6.82 14.16
CA ALA A 793 1.01 -7.20 13.60
C ALA A 793 -0.07 -6.14 13.90
N ILE A 794 -0.13 -5.62 15.12
CA ILE A 794 -1.05 -4.54 15.50
C ILE A 794 -0.73 -3.28 14.68
N TYR A 795 0.54 -2.89 14.55
CA TYR A 795 0.95 -1.76 13.71
C TYR A 795 0.62 -1.98 12.23
N GLY A 796 0.83 -3.19 11.70
CA GLY A 796 0.42 -3.55 10.34
C GLY A 796 -1.09 -3.41 10.10
N LEU A 797 -1.90 -3.73 11.10
CA LEU A 797 -3.35 -3.57 11.04
C LEU A 797 -3.78 -2.09 11.15
N VAL A 798 -3.43 -1.42 12.25
CA VAL A 798 -4.02 -0.10 12.60
C VAL A 798 -3.22 1.09 12.07
N GLY A 799 -1.93 0.93 11.81
CA GLY A 799 -1.03 2.00 11.35
C GLY A 799 -0.67 1.93 9.87
N VAL A 800 -1.10 0.88 9.15
CA VAL A 800 -0.77 0.66 7.74
C VAL A 800 -1.99 0.20 6.94
N LEU A 801 -2.62 -0.93 7.29
CA LEU A 801 -3.73 -1.50 6.50
C LEU A 801 -5.04 -0.71 6.62
N ALA A 802 -5.52 -0.46 7.85
CA ALA A 802 -6.77 0.28 8.05
C ALA A 802 -6.71 1.72 7.50
N PRO A 803 -5.63 2.51 7.70
CA PRO A 803 -5.54 3.84 7.12
C PRO A 803 -5.52 3.85 5.58
N ALA A 804 -4.95 2.83 4.94
CA ALA A 804 -4.86 2.74 3.48
C ALA A 804 -6.23 2.58 2.78
N TYR A 805 -7.27 2.19 3.52
CA TYR A 805 -8.65 2.05 3.04
C TYR A 805 -9.66 2.92 3.82
N ALA A 806 -9.19 3.80 4.70
CA ALA A 806 -10.04 4.68 5.47
C ALA A 806 -10.66 5.78 4.58
N PRO A 807 -11.95 6.14 4.77
CA PRO A 807 -12.53 7.32 4.14
C PRO A 807 -11.80 8.60 4.58
N PRO A 808 -11.90 9.70 3.83
CA PRO A 808 -11.46 11.02 4.29
C PRO A 808 -12.22 11.45 5.57
N PRO A 809 -11.76 12.50 6.28
CA PRO A 809 -12.53 13.11 7.35
C PRO A 809 -13.91 13.58 6.84
N ARG A 810 -14.94 13.40 7.68
CA ARG A 810 -16.33 13.77 7.39
C ARG A 810 -16.95 14.44 8.61
N TYR A 811 -17.73 15.49 8.38
CA TYR A 811 -18.39 16.30 9.40
C TYR A 811 -19.91 16.31 9.20
N ALA A 812 -20.67 16.80 10.19
CA ALA A 812 -22.12 16.69 10.27
C ALA A 812 -22.87 17.98 9.90
N SER A 813 -22.20 19.13 9.92
CA SER A 813 -22.67 20.41 9.38
C SER A 813 -21.54 21.14 8.65
N PRO A 814 -21.82 22.01 7.66
CA PRO A 814 -20.89 23.04 7.21
C PRO A 814 -20.34 23.91 8.36
N ASP A 815 -21.09 24.09 9.46
CA ASP A 815 -20.63 24.84 10.64
C ASP A 815 -19.47 24.15 11.40
N ASP A 816 -19.24 22.85 11.18
CA ASP A 816 -18.14 22.11 11.81
C ASP A 816 -16.77 22.44 11.18
N VAL A 817 -16.74 23.15 10.03
CA VAL A 817 -15.52 23.44 9.26
C VAL A 817 -15.36 24.94 8.98
N ALA A 818 -14.11 25.41 9.03
CA ALA A 818 -13.75 26.80 8.79
C ALA A 818 -12.62 26.88 7.74
N PRO A 819 -12.94 26.77 6.43
CA PRO A 819 -11.94 26.75 5.37
C PRO A 819 -11.14 28.06 5.29
N GLN A 820 -9.84 27.95 5.04
CA GLN A 820 -8.92 29.07 4.84
C GLN A 820 -9.36 30.01 3.71
N TYR A 821 -9.89 29.42 2.62
CA TYR A 821 -10.46 30.14 1.50
C TYR A 821 -11.90 29.67 1.30
N PRO A 822 -12.90 30.44 1.80
CA PRO A 822 -14.31 30.16 1.55
C PRO A 822 -14.65 30.16 0.06
N ALA A 823 -15.61 29.33 -0.32
CA ALA A 823 -16.25 29.31 -1.63
C ALA A 823 -17.75 29.00 -1.45
N ASP A 824 -18.56 29.36 -2.44
CA ASP A 824 -19.93 28.86 -2.56
C ASP A 824 -20.14 28.51 -4.04
N VAL A 825 -19.98 27.23 -4.37
CA VAL A 825 -20.14 26.74 -5.74
C VAL A 825 -20.83 25.39 -5.74
N ALA A 826 -22.10 25.37 -6.16
CA ALA A 826 -22.91 24.16 -6.27
C ALA A 826 -22.71 23.44 -7.61
N TYR A 827 -22.57 22.11 -7.54
CA TYR A 827 -22.79 21.17 -8.62
C TYR A 827 -24.17 20.52 -8.39
N PRO A 828 -25.21 20.88 -9.18
CA PRO A 828 -26.57 20.37 -8.99
C PRO A 828 -26.63 18.84 -9.01
N GLY A 829 -27.34 18.25 -8.03
CA GLY A 829 -27.44 16.79 -7.88
C GLY A 829 -26.18 16.10 -7.34
N LEU A 830 -25.19 16.85 -6.84
CA LEU A 830 -23.97 16.29 -6.25
C LEU A 830 -23.60 17.00 -4.93
N ALA A 831 -22.95 18.16 -4.99
CA ALA A 831 -22.36 18.81 -3.82
C ALA A 831 -22.08 20.31 -4.02
N ARG A 832 -22.01 21.06 -2.92
CA ARG A 832 -21.49 22.44 -2.85
C ARG A 832 -20.05 22.44 -2.32
N LEU A 833 -19.17 23.18 -2.97
CA LEU A 833 -17.87 23.53 -2.41
C LEU A 833 -18.05 24.69 -1.40
N ILE A 834 -17.81 24.42 -0.11
CA ILE A 834 -17.83 25.41 1.00
C ILE A 834 -16.51 26.21 1.05
N GLY A 835 -15.44 25.65 0.50
CA GLY A 835 -14.12 26.28 0.50
C GLY A 835 -12.98 25.26 0.46
N TYR A 836 -11.75 25.74 0.63
CA TYR A 836 -10.56 24.91 0.64
C TYR A 836 -9.43 25.45 1.52
N ASP A 837 -8.53 24.55 1.94
CA ASP A 837 -7.26 24.86 2.60
C ASP A 837 -6.09 24.51 1.69
N VAL A 838 -4.93 25.17 1.88
CA VAL A 838 -3.67 24.81 1.19
C VAL A 838 -2.52 24.55 2.16
N ALA A 839 -1.73 23.51 1.89
CA ALA A 839 -0.53 23.18 2.65
C ALA A 839 0.58 22.58 1.77
N PRO A 840 1.87 22.82 2.06
CA PRO A 840 2.38 23.73 3.08
C PRO A 840 2.16 25.21 2.71
N ALA A 841 2.30 26.09 3.70
CA ALA A 841 2.41 27.53 3.54
C ALA A 841 3.59 28.02 4.42
N PRO A 842 4.61 28.73 3.89
CA PRO A 842 4.84 29.01 2.47
C PRO A 842 5.04 27.73 1.62
N LEU A 843 4.85 27.89 0.31
CA LEU A 843 4.94 26.84 -0.71
C LEU A 843 6.02 27.21 -1.72
N TYR A 844 6.85 26.25 -2.14
CA TYR A 844 7.99 26.47 -3.03
C TYR A 844 8.03 25.50 -4.22
N PRO A 845 8.78 25.81 -5.29
CA PRO A 845 9.09 24.86 -6.35
C PRO A 845 9.67 23.54 -5.81
N GLY A 846 9.19 22.42 -6.35
CA GLY A 846 9.50 21.05 -5.90
C GLY A 846 8.66 20.53 -4.72
N ASP A 847 7.85 21.37 -4.06
CA ASP A 847 6.96 20.91 -2.99
C ASP A 847 5.71 20.18 -3.55
N VAL A 848 5.02 19.43 -2.69
CA VAL A 848 3.69 18.86 -3.01
C VAL A 848 2.62 19.75 -2.40
N LEU A 849 1.91 20.50 -3.25
CA LEU A 849 0.73 21.26 -2.87
C LEU A 849 -0.39 20.28 -2.49
N ARG A 850 -0.83 20.33 -1.24
CA ARG A 850 -2.00 19.62 -0.74
C ARG A 850 -3.14 20.63 -0.66
N VAL A 851 -4.22 20.37 -1.39
CA VAL A 851 -5.44 21.17 -1.29
C VAL A 851 -6.52 20.30 -0.64
N THR A 852 -7.08 20.76 0.48
CA THR A 852 -8.23 20.09 1.11
C THR A 852 -9.48 20.84 0.71
N PHE A 853 -10.39 20.16 0.00
CA PHE A 853 -11.67 20.72 -0.43
C PHE A 853 -12.79 20.27 0.51
N TYR A 854 -13.65 21.21 0.91
CA TYR A 854 -14.79 20.95 1.79
C TYR A 854 -16.08 20.90 0.98
N TRP A 855 -16.63 19.69 0.81
CA TRP A 855 -17.82 19.41 0.01
C TRP A 855 -19.03 19.12 0.89
N GLU A 856 -20.03 20.00 0.91
CA GLU A 856 -21.37 19.70 1.42
C GLU A 856 -22.09 18.82 0.40
N VAL A 857 -22.45 17.59 0.78
CA VAL A 857 -23.19 16.67 -0.10
C VAL A 857 -24.65 17.11 -0.18
N LEU A 858 -25.12 17.44 -1.38
CA LEU A 858 -26.48 17.96 -1.61
C LEU A 858 -27.50 16.86 -1.91
N ASP A 859 -27.08 15.80 -2.61
CA ASP A 859 -27.91 14.64 -2.97
C ASP A 859 -27.05 13.35 -2.91
N GLN A 860 -27.68 12.18 -2.98
CA GLN A 860 -26.97 10.90 -3.11
C GLN A 860 -26.85 10.51 -4.59
N PRO A 861 -25.67 10.67 -5.23
CA PRO A 861 -25.50 10.27 -6.62
C PRO A 861 -25.39 8.74 -6.75
N ASP A 862 -25.93 8.18 -7.82
CA ASP A 862 -25.73 6.76 -8.15
C ASP A 862 -24.34 6.47 -8.78
N GLU A 863 -23.71 7.51 -9.36
CA GLU A 863 -22.49 7.41 -10.18
C GLU A 863 -21.20 7.69 -9.40
N ASP A 864 -20.09 7.08 -9.86
CA ASP A 864 -18.73 7.31 -9.35
C ASP A 864 -17.98 8.37 -10.18
N TYR A 865 -18.28 9.65 -9.93
CA TYR A 865 -17.59 10.78 -10.56
C TYR A 865 -16.09 10.79 -10.23
N VAL A 866 -15.32 11.30 -11.19
CA VAL A 866 -13.91 11.63 -11.05
C VAL A 866 -13.80 13.12 -10.72
N PHE A 867 -13.04 13.45 -9.68
CA PHE A 867 -12.65 14.81 -9.34
C PHE A 867 -11.29 15.13 -9.98
N PHE A 868 -11.17 16.30 -10.62
CA PHE A 868 -9.89 16.80 -11.13
C PHE A 868 -9.44 18.08 -10.41
N VAL A 869 -8.12 18.21 -10.27
CA VAL A 869 -7.44 19.43 -9.81
C VAL A 869 -6.30 19.73 -10.78
N GLN A 870 -6.22 20.95 -11.29
CA GLN A 870 -5.15 21.38 -12.21
C GLN A 870 -4.54 22.69 -11.72
N VAL A 871 -3.21 22.73 -11.66
CA VAL A 871 -2.47 23.86 -11.08
C VAL A 871 -1.75 24.61 -12.17
N PHE A 872 -2.06 25.89 -12.31
CA PHE A 872 -1.47 26.81 -13.28
C PHE A 872 -0.70 27.92 -12.55
N GLY A 873 0.46 28.31 -13.09
CA GLY A 873 1.19 29.49 -12.65
C GLY A 873 1.34 30.52 -13.79
N ARG A 874 2.35 31.38 -13.64
CA ARG A 874 2.76 32.45 -14.57
C ARG A 874 2.41 32.21 -16.04
N GLY A 875 1.68 33.14 -16.67
CA GLY A 875 1.32 33.08 -18.08
C GLY A 875 0.40 31.91 -18.48
N GLY A 876 -0.29 31.31 -17.51
CA GLY A 876 -1.18 30.16 -17.76
C GLY A 876 -0.44 28.82 -17.96
N VAL A 877 0.83 28.71 -17.55
CA VAL A 877 1.59 27.45 -17.65
C VAL A 877 1.06 26.44 -16.62
N LYS A 878 0.57 25.29 -17.08
CA LYS A 878 0.17 24.17 -16.20
C LYS A 878 1.41 23.58 -15.53
N LEU A 879 1.54 23.77 -14.22
CA LEU A 879 2.62 23.23 -13.40
C LEU A 879 2.33 21.80 -12.96
N GLY A 880 1.07 21.47 -12.71
CA GLY A 880 0.68 20.15 -12.23
C GLY A 880 -0.81 19.86 -12.40
N GLY A 881 -1.21 18.66 -11.98
CA GLY A 881 -2.61 18.29 -11.88
C GLY A 881 -2.79 16.83 -11.47
N ARG A 882 -4.00 16.48 -11.06
CA ARG A 882 -4.36 15.16 -10.56
C ARG A 882 -5.86 14.91 -10.76
N ASP A 883 -6.16 13.75 -11.34
CA ASP A 883 -7.53 13.26 -11.57
C ASP A 883 -7.70 11.98 -10.73
N THR A 884 -8.78 11.85 -9.96
CA THR A 884 -9.02 10.73 -9.03
C THR A 884 -10.47 10.70 -8.55
N HIS A 885 -11.01 9.54 -8.16
CA HIS A 885 -12.28 9.52 -7.42
C HIS A 885 -12.09 10.10 -6.00
N PRO A 886 -13.10 10.73 -5.39
CA PRO A 886 -12.93 11.39 -4.09
C PRO A 886 -12.44 10.51 -2.94
N GLY A 887 -11.83 11.16 -1.97
CA GLY A 887 -11.10 10.50 -0.88
C GLY A 887 -9.86 9.74 -1.39
N LEU A 888 -9.29 10.17 -2.52
CA LEU A 888 -8.26 9.47 -3.29
C LEU A 888 -8.64 8.00 -3.54
N GLY A 889 -9.82 7.75 -4.12
CA GLY A 889 -10.34 6.42 -4.45
C GLY A 889 -10.98 5.64 -3.29
N ARG A 890 -10.88 6.13 -2.04
CA ARG A 890 -11.40 5.40 -0.85
C ARG A 890 -12.83 5.78 -0.47
N TYR A 891 -13.36 6.88 -1.01
CA TYR A 891 -14.74 7.34 -0.77
C TYR A 891 -15.33 8.00 -2.03
N PRO A 892 -15.47 7.22 -3.13
CA PRO A 892 -16.11 7.69 -4.37
C PRO A 892 -17.55 8.15 -4.14
N THR A 893 -18.08 8.94 -5.07
CA THR A 893 -19.30 9.72 -4.89
C THR A 893 -20.54 8.89 -4.60
N SER A 894 -20.68 7.67 -5.12
CA SER A 894 -21.83 6.78 -4.83
C SER A 894 -22.02 6.44 -3.34
N ARG A 895 -21.01 6.69 -2.50
CA ARG A 895 -21.04 6.47 -1.05
C ARG A 895 -21.42 7.71 -0.24
N TRP A 896 -21.47 8.87 -0.88
CA TRP A 896 -21.73 10.17 -0.24
C TRP A 896 -23.18 10.23 0.27
N ARG A 897 -23.40 10.97 1.36
CA ARG A 897 -24.70 11.04 2.05
C ARG A 897 -25.18 12.49 2.19
N PRO A 898 -26.40 12.85 1.76
CA PRO A 898 -26.95 14.20 1.88
C PRO A 898 -26.75 14.81 3.27
N GLY A 899 -26.23 16.03 3.31
CA GLY A 899 -25.92 16.78 4.53
C GLY A 899 -24.58 16.44 5.20
N GLU A 900 -23.84 15.41 4.78
CA GLU A 900 -22.47 15.20 5.28
C GLU A 900 -21.48 16.12 4.57
N VAL A 901 -20.44 16.58 5.29
CA VAL A 901 -19.37 17.41 4.72
C VAL A 901 -18.10 16.60 4.57
N ILE A 902 -17.60 16.43 3.34
CA ILE A 902 -16.37 15.69 3.02
C ILE A 902 -15.18 16.65 2.97
N ALA A 903 -14.09 16.36 3.71
CA ALA A 903 -12.82 17.06 3.57
C ALA A 903 -11.83 16.23 2.73
N ASP A 904 -11.82 16.46 1.41
CA ASP A 904 -10.99 15.67 0.48
C ASP A 904 -9.64 16.34 0.19
N THR A 905 -8.55 15.75 0.65
CA THR A 905 -7.18 16.27 0.47
C THR A 905 -6.50 15.69 -0.76
N VAL A 906 -6.37 16.50 -1.82
CA VAL A 906 -5.69 16.14 -3.07
C VAL A 906 -4.24 16.62 -3.07
N PRO A 907 -3.23 15.72 -3.13
CA PRO A 907 -1.82 16.10 -3.29
C PRO A 907 -1.46 16.24 -4.77
N VAL A 908 -0.95 17.41 -5.16
CA VAL A 908 -0.43 17.74 -6.49
C VAL A 908 1.06 18.13 -6.39
N PRO A 909 2.00 17.32 -6.89
CA PRO A 909 3.41 17.68 -6.96
C PRO A 909 3.64 18.88 -7.88
N LEU A 910 4.50 19.83 -7.47
CA LEU A 910 4.93 20.95 -8.29
C LEU A 910 6.35 20.71 -8.85
N PRO A 911 6.68 21.21 -10.06
CA PRO A 911 8.02 21.07 -10.63
C PRO A 911 9.08 21.81 -9.80
N GLU A 912 10.28 21.22 -9.66
CA GLU A 912 11.45 21.89 -9.06
C GLU A 912 11.85 23.16 -9.82
N GLY A 913 11.65 23.17 -11.15
CA GLY A 913 11.88 24.33 -12.03
C GLY A 913 10.65 25.23 -12.25
N ALA A 914 9.65 25.20 -11.37
CA ALA A 914 8.49 26.09 -11.47
C ALA A 914 8.90 27.56 -11.30
N ALA A 915 8.43 28.45 -12.19
CA ALA A 915 8.76 29.87 -12.13
C ALA A 915 8.14 30.53 -10.88
N ALA A 916 8.98 31.04 -9.99
CA ALA A 916 8.59 31.70 -8.75
C ALA A 916 9.24 33.10 -8.63
N PRO A 917 8.68 34.03 -7.83
CA PRO A 917 7.35 33.94 -7.22
C PRO A 917 6.22 34.00 -8.27
N THR A 918 5.07 33.41 -7.97
CA THR A 918 3.88 33.50 -8.84
C THR A 918 2.58 33.18 -8.08
N ALA A 919 1.47 33.74 -8.57
CA ALA A 919 0.12 33.38 -8.18
C ALA A 919 -0.29 32.07 -8.87
N LEU A 920 -0.61 31.04 -8.09
CA LEU A 920 -1.18 29.80 -8.60
C LEU A 920 -2.69 29.90 -8.72
N ARG A 921 -3.22 29.51 -9.88
CA ARG A 921 -4.65 29.31 -10.14
C ARG A 921 -4.96 27.81 -10.12
N LEU A 922 -5.96 27.41 -9.37
CA LEU A 922 -6.40 26.01 -9.25
C LEU A 922 -7.70 25.83 -10.04
N ASP A 923 -7.68 25.05 -11.11
CA ASP A 923 -8.90 24.67 -11.83
C ASP A 923 -9.40 23.32 -11.35
N VAL A 924 -10.65 23.26 -10.91
CA VAL A 924 -11.28 22.05 -10.37
C VAL A 924 -12.63 21.75 -11.01
N GLY A 925 -13.06 20.49 -10.92
CA GLY A 925 -14.38 20.06 -11.35
C GLY A 925 -14.57 18.54 -11.32
N PHE A 926 -15.78 18.11 -11.64
CA PHE A 926 -16.17 16.71 -11.71
C PHE A 926 -16.50 16.27 -13.14
N TYR A 927 -16.28 15.00 -13.46
CA TYR A 927 -16.67 14.37 -14.72
C TYR A 927 -16.92 12.87 -14.54
N LEU A 928 -17.71 12.26 -15.43
CA LEU A 928 -17.79 10.79 -15.54
C LEU A 928 -16.60 10.28 -16.35
N PHE A 929 -16.01 9.13 -15.98
CA PHE A 929 -14.74 8.67 -16.54
C PHE A 929 -14.71 8.62 -18.09
N ASP A 930 -15.78 8.12 -18.72
CA ASP A 930 -15.99 8.10 -20.17
C ASP A 930 -17.10 9.08 -20.64
N GLY A 931 -17.39 10.12 -19.85
CA GLY A 931 -18.53 11.02 -20.06
C GLY A 931 -18.21 12.52 -19.95
N PRO A 932 -19.24 13.38 -19.93
CA PRO A 932 -19.07 14.84 -19.86
C PRO A 932 -18.60 15.31 -18.49
N ARG A 933 -18.14 16.56 -18.44
CA ARG A 933 -17.97 17.32 -17.20
C ARG A 933 -19.33 17.68 -16.60
N LEU A 934 -19.41 17.74 -15.27
CA LEU A 934 -20.54 18.36 -14.61
C LEU A 934 -20.42 19.88 -14.70
N ALA A 935 -21.51 20.52 -15.10
CA ALA A 935 -21.67 21.95 -14.95
C ALA A 935 -22.02 22.29 -13.48
N THR A 936 -21.52 23.43 -13.02
CA THR A 936 -22.03 24.12 -11.83
C THR A 936 -23.38 24.77 -12.10
N GLU A 937 -24.05 25.29 -11.07
CA GLU A 937 -25.33 25.99 -11.19
C GLU A 937 -25.28 27.20 -12.17
N ASP A 938 -24.13 27.88 -12.27
CA ASP A 938 -23.87 28.94 -13.26
C ASP A 938 -23.61 28.43 -14.70
N GLY A 939 -23.70 27.12 -14.94
CA GLY A 939 -23.35 26.50 -16.22
C GLY A 939 -21.85 26.36 -16.50
N ARG A 940 -20.96 26.59 -15.51
CA ARG A 940 -19.49 26.49 -15.69
C ARG A 940 -19.03 25.04 -15.47
N GLU A 941 -18.37 24.43 -16.46
CA GLU A 941 -17.76 23.08 -16.37
C GLU A 941 -16.42 23.04 -15.59
N THR A 942 -15.92 24.17 -15.12
CA THR A 942 -14.64 24.29 -14.40
C THR A 942 -14.68 25.50 -13.49
N VAL A 943 -14.16 25.34 -12.28
CA VAL A 943 -14.10 26.38 -11.26
C VAL A 943 -12.64 26.75 -11.04
N SER A 944 -12.28 28.00 -11.32
CA SER A 944 -10.98 28.55 -10.94
C SER A 944 -11.03 29.07 -9.50
N LEU A 945 -10.08 28.61 -8.69
CA LEU A 945 -9.86 29.00 -7.30
C LEU A 945 -8.45 29.60 -7.14
N GLY A 946 -8.22 30.30 -6.03
CA GLY A 946 -7.01 31.06 -5.75
C GLY A 946 -7.20 32.58 -5.88
N PRO A 947 -6.11 33.36 -5.98
CA PRO A 947 -4.74 32.90 -6.15
C PRO A 947 -4.12 32.28 -4.89
N VAL A 948 -3.20 31.33 -5.09
CA VAL A 948 -2.39 30.71 -4.02
C VAL A 948 -0.91 31.05 -4.23
N ARG A 949 -0.23 31.55 -3.20
CA ARG A 949 1.17 32.00 -3.31
C ARG A 949 2.15 30.84 -3.52
N LEU A 950 2.91 30.85 -4.63
CA LEU A 950 4.17 30.12 -4.77
C LEU A 950 5.34 31.10 -4.57
N ALA A 951 6.12 30.88 -3.51
CA ALA A 951 7.28 31.71 -3.16
C ALA A 951 8.58 31.20 -3.81
N ALA A 952 9.56 32.08 -3.96
CA ALA A 952 10.91 31.68 -4.38
C ALA A 952 11.73 31.18 -3.18
N ARG A 953 12.53 30.11 -3.35
CA ARG A 953 13.41 29.59 -2.27
C ARG A 953 14.61 30.50 -1.99
N GLU A 954 15.08 31.19 -3.03
CA GLU A 954 16.16 32.17 -2.97
C GLU A 954 15.59 33.53 -3.45
N PRO A 955 15.84 34.65 -2.73
CA PRO A 955 15.39 35.96 -3.18
C PRO A 955 15.99 36.33 -4.53
N THR A 956 15.22 37.01 -5.39
CA THR A 956 15.74 37.52 -6.66
C THR A 956 16.82 38.56 -6.39
N SER A 957 18.09 38.25 -6.68
CA SER A 957 19.19 39.22 -6.52
C SER A 957 18.91 40.50 -7.32
N PRO A 958 18.77 41.68 -6.67
CA PRO A 958 18.52 42.94 -7.36
C PRO A 958 19.75 43.34 -8.19
N VAL A 959 19.56 43.62 -9.48
CA VAL A 959 20.62 44.05 -10.41
C VAL A 959 20.14 45.24 -11.23
N GLY A 960 20.80 46.40 -11.06
CA GLY A 960 20.44 47.63 -11.75
C GLY A 960 21.04 48.88 -11.08
N ILE A 961 20.43 50.04 -11.33
CA ILE A 961 20.71 51.31 -10.67
C ILE A 961 19.95 51.33 -9.33
N PRO A 962 20.61 51.49 -8.18
CA PRO A 962 19.95 51.47 -6.87
C PRO A 962 19.10 52.73 -6.66
N LEU A 963 17.97 52.58 -5.97
CA LEU A 963 17.03 53.65 -5.63
C LEU A 963 16.69 53.66 -4.13
N ASN A 964 16.25 52.51 -3.59
CA ASN A 964 15.79 52.36 -2.20
C ASN A 964 14.68 53.34 -1.76
N VAL A 965 13.76 53.67 -2.67
CA VAL A 965 12.61 54.55 -2.43
C VAL A 965 11.46 53.74 -1.85
N ARG A 966 10.86 54.20 -0.73
CA ARG A 966 9.74 53.52 -0.04
C ARG A 966 8.40 54.06 -0.55
N LEU A 967 7.44 53.18 -0.82
CA LEU A 967 6.08 53.53 -1.24
C LEU A 967 5.07 52.96 -0.23
N GLY A 968 4.30 53.85 0.40
CA GLY A 968 3.46 53.50 1.55
C GLY A 968 4.29 53.01 2.74
N GLU A 969 3.73 52.07 3.50
CA GLU A 969 4.34 51.56 4.75
C GLU A 969 5.16 50.27 4.56
N GLY A 970 4.97 49.54 3.45
CA GLY A 970 5.47 48.16 3.31
C GLY A 970 6.16 47.78 2.00
N VAL A 971 6.22 48.66 0.99
CA VAL A 971 6.88 48.37 -0.30
C VAL A 971 8.06 49.31 -0.53
N ARG A 972 9.14 48.79 -1.13
CA ARG A 972 10.33 49.58 -1.49
C ARG A 972 10.84 49.23 -2.88
N LEU A 973 11.01 50.22 -3.73
CA LEU A 973 11.69 50.08 -5.02
C LEU A 973 13.20 50.09 -4.77
N VAL A 974 13.82 48.91 -4.76
CA VAL A 974 15.24 48.73 -4.39
C VAL A 974 16.16 49.19 -5.52
N THR A 975 15.87 48.76 -6.74
CA THR A 975 16.65 49.08 -7.94
C THR A 975 15.78 48.99 -9.19
N TRP A 976 16.23 49.59 -10.29
CA TRP A 976 15.65 49.41 -11.61
C TRP A 976 16.75 49.18 -12.65
N LYS A 977 16.41 48.52 -13.76
CA LYS A 977 17.36 48.18 -14.82
C LYS A 977 16.79 48.51 -16.20
N PRO A 978 17.25 49.58 -16.88
CA PRO A 978 16.95 49.79 -18.29
C PRO A 978 17.62 48.69 -19.14
N THR A 979 16.99 48.34 -20.26
CA THR A 979 17.61 47.49 -21.30
C THR A 979 17.84 48.23 -22.62
N TRP A 980 17.57 49.54 -22.68
CA TRP A 980 18.07 50.42 -23.74
C TRP A 980 19.39 51.07 -23.32
N SER A 981 20.25 51.39 -24.28
CA SER A 981 21.58 51.97 -24.03
C SER A 981 22.07 52.85 -25.20
N GLY A 982 21.15 53.53 -25.88
CA GLY A 982 21.40 54.35 -27.07
C GLY A 982 20.45 55.55 -27.13
N PRO A 983 20.46 56.32 -28.24
CA PRO A 983 19.41 57.31 -28.48
C PRO A 983 18.04 56.61 -28.56
N VAL A 984 17.00 57.30 -28.10
CA VAL A 984 15.62 56.84 -28.16
C VAL A 984 14.88 57.71 -29.17
N HIS A 985 14.05 57.11 -30.00
CA HIS A 985 13.33 57.77 -31.09
C HIS A 985 11.80 57.61 -30.94
N PRO A 986 10.98 58.46 -31.58
CA PRO A 986 9.53 58.29 -31.62
C PRO A 986 9.15 56.92 -32.18
N GLY A 987 8.20 56.24 -31.54
CA GLY A 987 7.83 54.86 -31.89
C GLY A 987 8.65 53.75 -31.23
N ASP A 988 9.75 54.05 -30.52
CA ASP A 988 10.51 53.04 -29.77
C ASP A 988 9.69 52.42 -28.61
N THR A 989 10.17 51.29 -28.08
CA THR A 989 9.64 50.69 -26.85
C THR A 989 10.70 50.68 -25.75
N LEU A 990 10.50 51.51 -24.72
CA LEU A 990 11.36 51.55 -23.54
C LEU A 990 11.13 50.30 -22.69
N ARG A 991 12.12 49.41 -22.65
CA ARG A 991 12.11 48.14 -21.91
C ARG A 991 12.99 48.21 -20.67
N PHE A 992 12.47 47.81 -19.51
CA PHE A 992 13.20 47.81 -18.24
C PHE A 992 12.66 46.77 -17.25
N THR A 993 13.28 46.68 -16.07
CA THR A 993 12.80 45.85 -14.95
C THR A 993 12.90 46.63 -13.65
N LEU A 994 11.81 46.66 -12.89
CA LEU A 994 11.73 47.21 -11.53
C LEU A 994 11.97 46.08 -10.53
N TYR A 995 12.69 46.34 -9.44
CA TYR A 995 12.92 45.35 -8.38
C TYR A 995 12.31 45.86 -7.07
N TRP A 996 11.12 45.34 -6.78
CA TRP A 996 10.37 45.67 -5.58
C TRP A 996 10.73 44.72 -4.44
N ALA A 997 11.03 45.25 -3.26
CA ALA A 997 11.08 44.48 -2.01
C ALA A 997 9.79 44.70 -1.20
N CYS A 998 9.32 43.62 -0.59
CA CYS A 998 8.28 43.66 0.42
C CYS A 998 8.92 43.73 1.81
N ASP A 999 8.82 44.90 2.45
CA ASP A 999 9.27 45.14 3.82
C ASP A 999 8.14 44.89 4.84
N ALA A 1000 6.87 45.04 4.44
CA ALA A 1000 5.68 44.60 5.18
C ALA A 1000 4.52 44.23 4.22
N PRO A 1001 3.70 43.20 4.52
CA PRO A 1001 2.66 42.71 3.60
C PRO A 1001 1.64 43.81 3.21
N PRO A 1002 1.45 44.12 1.91
CA PRO A 1002 0.63 45.27 1.48
C PRO A 1002 -0.87 45.18 1.78
N GLY A 1003 -1.39 44.01 2.13
CA GLY A 1003 -2.80 43.75 2.50
C GLY A 1003 -3.84 43.87 1.38
N ARG A 1004 -3.52 44.57 0.28
CA ARG A 1004 -4.40 44.81 -0.88
C ARG A 1004 -3.62 44.89 -2.19
N SER A 1005 -4.33 44.82 -3.31
CA SER A 1005 -3.77 44.92 -4.66
C SER A 1005 -3.48 46.37 -5.06
N PHE A 1006 -2.26 46.60 -5.55
CA PHE A 1006 -1.84 47.86 -6.15
C PHE A 1006 -1.33 47.63 -7.57
N ASN A 1007 -1.63 48.57 -8.46
CA ASN A 1007 -1.04 48.66 -9.79
C ASN A 1007 0.21 49.54 -9.73
N VAL A 1008 1.17 49.27 -10.62
CA VAL A 1008 2.26 50.20 -10.91
C VAL A 1008 1.75 51.17 -11.98
N PHE A 1009 2.00 52.46 -11.81
CA PHE A 1009 1.94 53.42 -12.91
C PHE A 1009 3.36 53.67 -13.44
N VAL A 1010 3.49 53.84 -14.76
CA VAL A 1010 4.74 54.19 -15.44
C VAL A 1010 4.43 55.29 -16.44
N HIS A 1011 4.86 56.52 -16.16
CA HIS A 1011 4.47 57.72 -16.91
C HIS A 1011 5.71 58.41 -17.49
N LEU A 1012 5.69 58.71 -18.79
CA LEU A 1012 6.68 59.59 -19.42
C LEU A 1012 6.11 61.01 -19.53
N ALA A 1013 6.70 61.96 -18.81
CA ALA A 1013 6.16 63.31 -18.64
C ALA A 1013 7.11 64.42 -19.12
N GLY A 1014 6.54 65.52 -19.63
CA GLY A 1014 7.27 66.70 -20.11
C GLY A 1014 7.14 67.93 -19.19
N GLY A 1015 6.89 67.71 -17.90
CA GLY A 1015 6.47 68.72 -16.92
C GLY A 1015 5.16 68.32 -16.24
N GLU A 1016 4.49 69.24 -15.55
CA GLU A 1016 3.22 68.99 -14.81
C GLU A 1016 1.97 68.77 -15.70
N GLY A 1017 2.17 68.29 -16.93
CA GLY A 1017 1.09 67.87 -17.83
C GLY A 1017 0.68 66.41 -17.63
N PRO A 1018 -0.35 65.94 -18.36
CA PRO A 1018 -0.66 64.52 -18.44
C PRO A 1018 0.51 63.74 -19.10
N PRO A 1019 0.65 62.42 -18.82
CA PRO A 1019 1.68 61.60 -19.43
C PRO A 1019 1.54 61.52 -20.96
N LEU A 1020 2.68 61.65 -21.65
CA LEU A 1020 2.76 61.55 -23.12
C LEU A 1020 2.90 60.10 -23.60
N ALA A 1021 3.40 59.22 -22.73
CA ALA A 1021 3.35 57.77 -22.88
C ALA A 1021 3.16 57.12 -21.51
N GLN A 1022 2.51 55.93 -21.45
CA GLN A 1022 2.26 55.23 -20.19
C GLN A 1022 2.32 53.69 -20.31
N GLY A 1023 2.63 53.01 -19.20
CA GLY A 1023 2.84 51.56 -19.09
C GLY A 1023 2.19 50.94 -17.84
N ASP A 1024 1.03 51.47 -17.47
CA ASP A 1024 0.34 51.21 -16.21
C ASP A 1024 -0.27 49.79 -16.15
N GLY A 1025 -0.16 49.14 -14.99
CA GLY A 1025 -0.77 47.83 -14.76
C GLY A 1025 -0.24 47.08 -13.53
N PRO A 1026 -0.87 45.96 -13.13
CA PRO A 1026 -0.46 45.16 -11.98
C PRO A 1026 0.98 44.63 -12.13
N PRO A 1027 1.74 44.46 -11.02
CA PRO A 1027 3.05 43.80 -11.06
C PRO A 1027 3.02 42.44 -11.75
N MET A 1028 4.09 42.13 -12.47
CA MET A 1028 4.24 40.90 -13.27
C MET A 1028 3.10 40.69 -14.29
N GLY A 1029 2.48 41.76 -14.78
CA GLY A 1029 1.29 41.68 -15.65
C GLY A 1029 0.07 41.02 -14.98
N GLY A 1030 0.08 40.89 -13.65
CA GLY A 1030 -0.94 40.16 -12.88
C GLY A 1030 -0.48 38.78 -12.38
N ASP A 1031 0.67 38.25 -12.82
CA ASP A 1031 1.15 36.92 -12.42
C ASP A 1031 1.66 36.84 -10.95
N TYR A 1032 1.81 37.98 -10.25
CA TYR A 1032 2.10 38.05 -8.80
C TYR A 1032 1.66 39.39 -8.16
N PRO A 1033 0.36 39.58 -7.87
CA PRO A 1033 -0.19 40.83 -7.33
C PRO A 1033 0.26 41.12 -5.89
N THR A 1034 0.27 42.39 -5.50
CA THR A 1034 0.87 42.86 -4.23
C THR A 1034 0.25 42.29 -2.96
N HIS A 1035 -1.02 41.85 -2.97
CA HIS A 1035 -1.64 41.24 -1.79
C HIS A 1035 -1.06 39.86 -1.44
N LEU A 1036 -0.32 39.22 -2.36
CA LEU A 1036 0.41 37.98 -2.10
C LEU A 1036 1.86 38.22 -1.63
N TRP A 1037 2.32 39.47 -1.66
CA TRP A 1037 3.70 39.81 -1.28
C TRP A 1037 3.84 39.77 0.23
N ASP A 1038 4.95 39.20 0.69
CA ASP A 1038 5.23 38.96 2.10
C ASP A 1038 6.71 39.27 2.41
N VAL A 1039 7.04 39.43 3.69
CA VAL A 1039 8.32 40.01 4.13
C VAL A 1039 9.51 39.25 3.54
N GLY A 1040 10.36 39.97 2.80
CA GLY A 1040 11.54 39.42 2.14
C GLY A 1040 11.33 38.94 0.70
N ASP A 1041 10.11 38.98 0.16
CA ASP A 1041 9.90 38.82 -1.29
C ASP A 1041 10.66 39.94 -2.05
N VAL A 1042 11.44 39.54 -3.07
CA VAL A 1042 12.03 40.47 -4.05
C VAL A 1042 11.50 40.14 -5.44
N VAL A 1043 10.62 41.01 -5.95
CA VAL A 1043 9.86 40.84 -7.20
C VAL A 1043 10.51 41.66 -8.30
N ALA A 1044 11.14 40.98 -9.27
CA ALA A 1044 11.66 41.59 -10.49
C ALA A 1044 10.53 41.69 -11.54
N ASP A 1045 9.97 42.89 -11.69
CA ASP A 1045 8.78 43.26 -12.47
C ASP A 1045 9.19 43.90 -13.82
N PRO A 1046 9.14 43.16 -14.95
CA PRO A 1046 9.49 43.70 -16.26
C PRO A 1046 8.44 44.69 -16.77
N ARG A 1047 8.88 45.80 -17.37
CA ARG A 1047 8.02 46.86 -17.88
C ARG A 1047 8.41 47.29 -19.29
N GLU A 1048 7.39 47.67 -20.05
CA GLU A 1048 7.51 48.18 -21.41
C GLU A 1048 6.62 49.43 -21.55
N VAL A 1049 7.15 50.49 -22.16
CA VAL A 1049 6.38 51.68 -22.55
C VAL A 1049 6.60 51.91 -24.04
N VAL A 1050 5.54 51.86 -24.83
CA VAL A 1050 5.57 52.20 -26.26
C VAL A 1050 5.45 53.71 -26.42
N LEU A 1051 6.37 54.32 -27.16
CA LEU A 1051 6.37 55.76 -27.40
C LEU A 1051 5.50 56.10 -28.62
N PRO A 1052 4.75 57.22 -28.61
CA PRO A 1052 4.07 57.72 -29.80
C PRO A 1052 5.06 57.96 -30.96
N ALA A 1053 4.64 57.68 -32.20
CA ALA A 1053 5.45 57.92 -33.40
C ALA A 1053 5.56 59.41 -33.77
N ASP A 1054 4.71 60.24 -33.16
CA ASP A 1054 4.64 61.70 -33.26
C ASP A 1054 5.18 62.42 -32.00
N LEU A 1055 5.77 61.69 -31.04
CA LEU A 1055 6.38 62.24 -29.83
C LEU A 1055 7.50 63.25 -30.21
N PRO A 1056 7.42 64.53 -29.81
CA PRO A 1056 8.43 65.50 -30.21
C PRO A 1056 9.83 65.18 -29.63
N PRO A 1057 10.93 65.41 -30.39
CA PRO A 1057 12.28 65.36 -29.83
C PRO A 1057 12.44 66.33 -28.66
N GLY A 1058 13.03 65.86 -27.56
CA GLY A 1058 13.02 66.58 -26.29
C GLY A 1058 13.54 65.73 -25.13
N ARG A 1059 13.45 66.26 -23.91
CA ARG A 1059 13.74 65.52 -22.67
C ARG A 1059 12.48 65.34 -21.86
N TYR A 1060 12.27 64.12 -21.39
CA TYR A 1060 11.09 63.72 -20.65
C TYR A 1060 11.49 62.87 -19.44
N GLU A 1061 10.82 63.05 -18.31
CA GLU A 1061 11.10 62.31 -17.08
C GLU A 1061 10.31 60.99 -17.08
N LEU A 1062 11.00 59.87 -16.81
CA LEU A 1062 10.35 58.57 -16.62
C LEU A 1062 10.01 58.39 -15.14
N LEU A 1063 8.72 58.54 -14.83
CA LEU A 1063 8.14 58.44 -13.49
C LEU A 1063 7.52 57.07 -13.26
N VAL A 1064 7.69 56.52 -12.05
CA VAL A 1064 7.04 55.28 -11.61
C VAL A 1064 6.41 55.44 -10.22
N GLY A 1065 5.34 54.70 -9.93
CA GLY A 1065 4.82 54.59 -8.57
C GLY A 1065 3.76 53.52 -8.44
N LEU A 1066 3.15 53.41 -7.26
CA LEU A 1066 2.06 52.47 -6.98
C LEU A 1066 0.75 53.22 -6.74
N TYR A 1067 -0.37 52.65 -7.18
CA TYR A 1067 -1.71 53.19 -6.95
C TYR A 1067 -2.75 52.09 -6.71
N SER A 1068 -3.83 52.44 -6.01
CA SER A 1068 -5.03 51.60 -5.88
C SER A 1068 -5.94 51.80 -7.10
N LEU A 1069 -6.20 50.73 -7.86
CA LEU A 1069 -7.08 50.79 -9.04
C LEU A 1069 -8.54 51.12 -8.68
N GLU A 1070 -8.96 50.75 -7.46
CA GLU A 1070 -10.32 50.96 -6.96
C GLU A 1070 -10.63 52.43 -6.63
N THR A 1071 -9.61 53.21 -6.28
CA THR A 1071 -9.75 54.59 -5.77
C THR A 1071 -9.02 55.65 -6.60
N GLY A 1072 -8.05 55.23 -7.43
CA GLY A 1072 -7.10 56.12 -8.11
C GLY A 1072 -6.01 56.70 -7.21
N GLU A 1073 -6.02 56.40 -5.90
CA GLU A 1073 -5.07 56.98 -4.93
C GLU A 1073 -3.65 56.40 -5.12
N ARG A 1074 -2.65 57.30 -5.21
CA ARG A 1074 -1.22 56.95 -5.25
C ARG A 1074 -0.68 56.68 -3.85
N LEU A 1075 0.24 55.71 -3.73
CA LEU A 1075 0.89 55.40 -2.46
C LEU A 1075 1.96 56.46 -2.15
N PRO A 1076 1.94 57.08 -0.95
CA PRO A 1076 2.93 58.08 -0.57
C PRO A 1076 4.37 57.60 -0.76
N ALA A 1077 5.11 58.27 -1.64
CA ALA A 1077 6.47 57.88 -2.02
C ALA A 1077 7.51 58.69 -1.23
N PHE A 1078 8.52 58.03 -0.68
CA PHE A 1078 9.56 58.62 0.17
C PHE A 1078 10.96 58.24 -0.31
N ASP A 1079 11.85 59.21 -0.42
CA ASP A 1079 13.27 58.98 -0.73
C ASP A 1079 14.00 58.19 0.39
N ALA A 1080 15.28 57.88 0.16
CA ALA A 1080 16.12 57.15 1.11
C ALA A 1080 16.44 57.95 2.40
N GLN A 1081 16.06 59.23 2.47
CA GLN A 1081 16.22 60.15 3.60
C GLN A 1081 14.89 60.34 4.37
N GLY A 1082 13.76 59.89 3.82
CA GLY A 1082 12.43 60.03 4.38
C GLY A 1082 11.63 61.24 3.88
N THR A 1083 12.13 61.99 2.90
CA THR A 1083 11.40 63.11 2.27
C THR A 1083 10.31 62.57 1.35
N ARG A 1084 9.08 63.10 1.44
CA ARG A 1084 8.00 62.73 0.51
C ARG A 1084 8.27 63.34 -0.88
N LEU A 1085 8.15 62.53 -1.93
CA LEU A 1085 8.38 62.93 -3.32
C LEU A 1085 7.14 63.66 -3.92
N PRO A 1086 7.34 64.60 -4.85
CA PRO A 1086 6.24 65.29 -5.54
C PRO A 1086 5.30 64.31 -6.26
N ASN A 1087 4.00 64.60 -6.22
CA ASN A 1087 2.94 63.83 -6.89
C ASN A 1087 2.94 62.31 -6.57
N ASP A 1088 3.59 61.92 -5.46
CA ASP A 1088 3.84 60.52 -5.07
C ASP A 1088 4.43 59.65 -6.19
N ALA A 1089 5.30 60.27 -6.99
CA ALA A 1089 5.99 59.65 -8.11
C ALA A 1089 7.51 59.54 -7.85
N VAL A 1090 8.10 58.46 -8.35
CA VAL A 1090 9.53 58.16 -8.24
C VAL A 1090 10.19 58.38 -9.59
N PRO A 1091 11.12 59.33 -9.73
CA PRO A 1091 11.85 59.53 -10.98
C PRO A 1091 12.92 58.45 -11.16
N LEU A 1092 12.95 57.84 -12.35
CA LEU A 1092 13.92 56.81 -12.73
C LEU A 1092 15.10 57.38 -13.54
N SER A 1093 14.80 58.20 -14.54
CA SER A 1093 15.77 58.78 -15.46
C SER A 1093 15.14 59.85 -16.36
N ASP A 1094 15.94 60.81 -16.80
CA ASP A 1094 15.66 61.61 -17.99
C ASP A 1094 15.80 60.74 -19.25
N VAL A 1095 14.81 60.78 -20.15
CA VAL A 1095 14.85 60.16 -21.47
C VAL A 1095 14.95 61.26 -22.53
N GLU A 1096 16.06 61.29 -23.26
CA GLU A 1096 16.30 62.22 -24.36
C GLU A 1096 15.85 61.59 -25.71
N ILE A 1097 14.69 62.02 -26.20
CA ILE A 1097 14.12 61.62 -27.49
C ILE A 1097 14.80 62.42 -28.60
N LYS A 1098 15.27 61.72 -29.63
CA LYS A 1098 15.97 62.30 -30.79
C LYS A 1098 15.14 62.15 -32.07
N PRO A 1099 15.36 63.01 -33.08
CA PRO A 1099 14.70 62.89 -34.38
C PRO A 1099 14.96 61.54 -35.07
#